data_AF-A0AAW8TFV4-F1
#
_entry.id   AF-A0AAW8TFV4-F1
#
_cell.length_a   1.000
_cell.length_b   1.000
_cell.length_c   1.000
_cell.angle_alpha   90.00
_cell.angle_beta   90.00
_cell.angle_gamma   90.00
#
_symmetry.space_group_name_H-M   'P 1'
#
loop_
_entity.id
_entity.type
_entity.pdbx_description
1 polymer ?
#
loop_
_entity_poly.entity_id
_entity_poly.type
_entity_poly.pdbx_seq_one_letter_code
_entity_poly.pdbx_strand_id
1 'polypeptide(L)'
;MKITTKVHTIFLLIGPTESGKTTFAKDILIPQLAFRDKQKNFETNIHHLSSDDMRRELLGRDYDKYAASMLEASGVTFPYLKAKLDFLTSYPINAEFIIVDTIGLAEDFRQEVKAIADKNHYRVEVIIFDYPREDFYASERSKVLITKHVDRLKREVLPKLAKEDYAAVHRIKQKDFQEISVEIERKEDYLGTLLSNEQDYAVIGDVHESVADLKKLVSKLGYRVNGNEMTIAGNNPLSLILLGDWIDKGHQTAEMVEFLYHNQQHFQFVLGNHENFVYHYLKGEIKGADQETINQHFTSIGYLMKESTVLAKFNQLVERSQPFLRRIGNEKQSFIVTHAPCHQQYLGKMDSVSLRNQRNFRLNRDKTVQEQLQWLEEESMYNLPVHVFGHIASHGIYRIKNKYGIDTGAVYGNKLSAIKLFSRGNALVSVSSEQAQSEALPVLFPRPKVQSWEKLDDKERKRLFHLVKNQVQYLSGTMAPAAADKEKNDLESLEKALDYYRQQEVDQVVLEPKYMGSRANVYLFDKLEDCYAISRKGYKIRVPEIERVFADLQIQFSDYMKENKVRMLLLDGELLPWRAMGENLIQLEYLPVAKGIKTEIAFLKNSHFSKLFEDLGDQVATSDFQTDSYHLSKKQLAKKYGEHQTRQYREWLKAAPQQVSLQEQEEALTLYQQQIDLYGKEDPLHFKAFDLLKIVYQNNQEEIIDQPTSDIYQFLNKDKFLLLDLTAETALQQAQSYFDQMTLEQQMEGIVIKPEQHKKNVAPFLKVRNEAYLTLIYGYTYRSHQHYQKLVKGKNTSHKLRTSIKEYELAQELLKLPTTQLSTENNNYLDLLANLLFEMDKEVSFDPRL
;
A
#
# COMPACT_ATOMS: atom_id res chain seq x y z
N MET A 1 39.44 29.16 20.27
CA MET A 1 39.27 27.72 20.61
C MET A 1 38.54 27.03 19.46
N LYS A 2 38.94 25.82 19.05
CA LYS A 2 38.25 25.08 17.99
C LYS A 2 37.48 23.89 18.58
N ILE A 3 36.17 23.83 18.34
CA ILE A 3 35.29 22.71 18.69
C ILE A 3 35.09 21.89 17.42
N THR A 4 35.47 20.62 17.45
CA THR A 4 35.26 19.69 16.34
C THR A 4 34.26 18.63 16.76
N THR A 5 33.18 18.47 16.01
CA THR A 5 32.03 17.61 16.34
C THR A 5 31.54 16.80 15.14
N LYS A 6 30.51 15.97 15.34
CA LYS A 6 29.86 15.14 14.31
C LYS A 6 28.35 15.31 14.36
N VAL A 7 27.66 15.00 13.25
CA VAL A 7 26.19 14.92 13.24
C VAL A 7 25.67 13.88 14.24
N HIS A 8 24.45 14.08 14.74
CA HIS A 8 23.84 13.32 15.85
C HIS A 8 24.59 13.50 17.18
N THR A 9 24.75 14.77 17.58
CA THR A 9 25.41 15.15 18.83
C THR A 9 24.49 15.94 19.75
N ILE A 10 24.48 15.55 21.02
CA ILE A 10 23.89 16.29 22.14
C ILE A 10 25.02 17.10 22.80
N PHE A 11 24.90 18.43 22.74
CA PHE A 11 25.75 19.34 23.49
C PHE A 11 25.15 19.58 24.88
N LEU A 12 25.83 19.08 25.91
CA LEU A 12 25.45 19.32 27.29
C LEU A 12 26.22 20.52 27.84
N LEU A 13 25.53 21.64 28.05
CA LEU A 13 26.14 22.84 28.62
C LEU A 13 26.19 22.73 30.14
N ILE A 14 27.38 22.91 30.72
CA ILE A 14 27.62 22.83 32.16
C ILE A 14 28.25 24.12 32.64
N GLY A 15 27.60 24.77 33.61
CA GLY A 15 28.18 25.94 34.25
C GLY A 15 27.23 26.64 35.19
N PRO A 16 27.75 27.52 36.08
CA PRO A 16 26.95 28.31 37.00
C PRO A 16 25.85 29.11 36.31
N THR A 17 24.87 29.57 37.09
CA THR A 17 23.91 30.56 36.56
C THR A 17 24.68 31.83 36.13
N GLU A 18 24.23 32.51 35.09
CA GLU A 18 24.89 33.72 34.52
C GLU A 18 26.27 33.51 33.87
N SER A 19 26.65 32.26 33.61
CA SER A 19 27.91 31.93 32.91
C SER A 19 27.89 32.21 31.39
N GLY A 20 26.79 32.72 30.83
CA GLY A 20 26.69 32.99 29.38
C GLY A 20 26.35 31.78 28.50
N LYS A 21 25.89 30.66 29.07
CA LYS A 21 25.50 29.44 28.32
C LYS A 21 24.50 29.72 27.19
N THR A 22 23.40 30.37 27.50
CA THR A 22 22.33 30.68 26.54
C THR A 22 22.83 31.60 25.43
N THR A 23 23.65 32.60 25.76
CA THR A 23 24.31 33.49 24.80
C THR A 23 25.24 32.70 23.88
N PHE A 24 26.12 31.87 24.44
CA PHE A 24 27.00 31.00 23.66
C PHE A 24 26.22 30.05 22.74
N ALA A 25 25.15 29.44 23.23
CA ALA A 25 24.31 28.55 22.44
C ALA A 25 23.71 29.29 21.23
N LYS A 26 23.07 30.44 21.46
CA LYS A 26 22.33 31.19 20.43
C LYS A 26 23.24 31.92 19.45
N ASP A 27 24.32 32.52 19.93
CA ASP A 27 25.12 33.46 19.12
C ASP A 27 26.34 32.80 18.48
N ILE A 28 26.79 31.65 19.01
CA ILE A 28 28.03 31.00 18.58
C ILE A 28 27.78 29.58 18.08
N LEU A 29 27.15 28.73 18.91
CA LEU A 29 27.02 27.30 18.61
C LEU A 29 25.99 27.04 17.51
N ILE A 30 24.73 27.49 17.67
CA ILE A 30 23.65 27.25 16.69
C ILE A 30 24.01 27.79 15.30
N PRO A 31 24.50 29.03 15.13
CA PRO A 31 24.82 29.56 13.79
C PRO A 31 25.92 28.77 13.08
N GLN A 32 26.91 28.26 13.81
CA GLN A 32 28.03 27.50 13.23
C GLN A 32 27.70 26.01 13.01
N LEU A 33 26.67 25.49 13.68
CA LEU A 33 26.13 24.15 13.43
C LEU A 33 25.16 24.12 12.24
N ALA A 34 24.63 25.27 11.82
CA ALA A 34 23.61 25.36 10.80
C ALA A 34 24.17 25.16 9.37
N PHE A 35 23.63 24.21 8.63
CA PHE A 35 23.88 24.07 7.19
C PHE A 35 22.66 23.50 6.46
N ARG A 36 22.59 23.72 5.15
CA ARG A 36 21.45 23.33 4.32
C ARG A 36 21.85 22.92 2.91
N ASP A 37 21.03 22.08 2.31
CA ASP A 37 21.07 21.70 0.89
C ASP A 37 19.63 21.77 0.34
N LYS A 38 19.39 22.77 -0.52
CA LYS A 38 18.04 23.03 -1.06
C LYS A 38 17.57 21.94 -2.03
N GLN A 39 18.47 21.37 -2.83
CA GLN A 39 18.10 20.33 -3.81
C GLN A 39 17.64 19.05 -3.10
N LYS A 40 18.24 18.79 -1.92
CA LYS A 40 17.91 17.64 -1.07
C LYS A 40 16.81 17.91 -0.05
N ASN A 41 16.21 19.11 -0.05
CA ASN A 41 15.24 19.57 0.95
C ASN A 41 15.75 19.36 2.38
N PHE A 42 17.02 19.69 2.60
CA PHE A 42 17.69 19.48 3.87
C PHE A 42 18.08 20.80 4.51
N GLU A 43 17.76 20.92 5.79
CA GLU A 43 18.27 21.93 6.70
C GLU A 43 18.53 21.23 8.04
N THR A 44 19.66 21.52 8.67
CA THR A 44 19.99 20.97 9.98
C THR A 44 18.90 21.27 11.00
N ASN A 45 18.38 20.21 11.61
CA ASN A 45 17.42 20.29 12.69
C ASN A 45 18.16 20.47 14.03
N ILE A 46 18.23 21.71 14.50
CA ILE A 46 18.94 22.09 15.73
C ILE A 46 17.94 22.48 16.81
N HIS A 47 17.98 21.82 17.96
CA HIS A 47 17.10 22.13 19.10
C HIS A 47 17.88 22.70 20.28
N HIS A 48 17.38 23.79 20.85
CA HIS A 48 17.89 24.37 22.10
C HIS A 48 16.90 24.09 23.23
N LEU A 49 17.29 23.23 24.17
CA LEU A 49 16.51 22.80 25.31
C LEU A 49 16.98 23.55 26.57
N SER A 50 16.44 24.75 26.78
CA SER A 50 16.69 25.57 27.96
C SER A 50 15.71 25.25 29.08
N SER A 51 16.19 24.85 30.25
CA SER A 51 15.31 24.60 31.41
C SER A 51 14.52 25.83 31.83
N ASP A 52 15.08 27.03 31.62
CA ASP A 52 14.40 28.28 31.97
C ASP A 52 13.28 28.57 30.97
N ASP A 53 13.53 28.38 29.67
CA ASP A 53 12.51 28.60 28.64
C ASP A 53 11.38 27.57 28.75
N MET A 54 11.70 26.32 29.08
CA MET A 54 10.71 25.27 29.27
C MET A 54 9.84 25.50 30.53
N ARG A 55 10.39 26.07 31.61
CA ARG A 55 9.56 26.50 32.76
C ARG A 55 8.59 27.60 32.37
N ARG A 56 9.06 28.61 31.62
CA ARG A 56 8.20 29.70 31.12
C ARG A 56 7.10 29.19 30.21
N GLU A 57 7.43 28.25 29.32
CA GLU A 57 6.47 27.54 28.47
C GLU A 57 5.39 26.86 29.31
N LEU A 58 5.78 26.04 30.30
CA LEU A 58 4.85 25.32 31.17
C LEU A 58 4.00 26.25 32.05
N LEU A 59 4.56 27.38 32.48
CA LEU A 59 3.87 28.38 33.31
C LEU A 59 3.04 29.38 32.49
N GLY A 60 3.17 29.38 31.16
CA GLY A 60 2.46 30.25 30.23
C GLY A 60 2.78 31.74 30.35
N ARG A 61 3.88 32.11 31.01
CA ARG A 61 4.29 33.52 31.24
C ARG A 61 5.81 33.66 31.28
N ASP A 62 6.29 34.83 30.86
CA ASP A 62 7.70 35.19 30.93
C ASP A 62 8.08 35.65 32.34
N TYR A 63 8.24 34.68 33.25
CA TYR A 63 8.70 34.96 34.60
C TYR A 63 10.21 35.27 34.64
N ASP A 64 10.60 36.11 35.60
CA ASP A 64 12.00 36.24 36.00
C ASP A 64 12.54 34.88 36.45
N LYS A 65 13.76 34.53 36.03
CA LYS A 65 14.37 33.21 36.29
C LYS A 65 14.53 32.87 37.77
N TYR A 66 14.48 33.86 38.67
CA TYR A 66 14.56 33.69 40.12
C TYR A 66 13.20 33.71 40.82
N ALA A 67 12.08 33.82 40.09
CA ALA A 67 10.74 33.75 40.67
C ALA A 67 10.52 32.41 41.37
N ALA A 68 9.81 32.41 42.52
CA ALA A 68 9.50 31.19 43.27
C ALA A 68 8.76 30.15 42.40
N SER A 69 7.82 30.62 41.58
CA SER A 69 7.06 29.79 40.62
C SER A 69 7.96 29.04 39.62
N MET A 70 9.09 29.63 39.20
CA MET A 70 10.06 28.97 38.32
C MET A 70 10.74 27.80 39.04
N LEU A 71 11.09 27.96 40.32
CA LEU A 71 11.69 26.89 41.11
C LEU A 71 10.70 25.76 41.37
N GLU A 72 9.46 26.10 41.74
CA GLU A 72 8.36 25.15 41.98
C GLU A 72 8.06 24.29 40.74
N ALA A 73 8.14 24.88 39.54
CA ALA A 73 7.91 24.17 38.28
C ALA A 73 9.04 23.18 37.88
N SER A 74 10.19 23.20 38.57
CA SER A 74 11.35 22.37 38.19
C SER A 74 11.06 20.88 38.24
N GLY A 75 10.25 20.42 39.20
CA GLY A 75 9.91 19.00 39.36
C GLY A 75 9.22 18.39 38.13
N VAL A 76 8.46 19.19 37.39
CA VAL A 76 7.78 18.79 36.14
C VAL A 76 8.62 19.09 34.90
N THR A 77 9.42 20.17 34.94
CA THR A 77 10.23 20.62 33.80
C THR A 77 11.29 19.59 33.39
N PHE A 78 12.02 18.99 34.34
CA PHE A 78 13.08 18.04 33.98
C PHE A 78 12.55 16.74 33.36
N PRO A 79 11.48 16.11 33.87
CA PRO A 79 10.80 15.03 33.15
C PRO A 79 10.36 15.41 31.73
N TYR A 80 9.79 16.61 31.54
CA TYR A 80 9.40 17.11 30.22
C TYR A 80 10.61 17.29 29.28
N LEU A 81 11.71 17.86 29.78
CA LEU A 81 12.97 18.00 29.03
C LEU A 81 13.51 16.65 28.57
N LYS A 82 13.51 15.64 29.45
CA LYS A 82 13.98 14.28 29.12
C LYS A 82 13.11 13.61 28.07
N ALA A 83 11.79 13.71 28.19
CA ALA A 83 10.86 13.18 27.20
C ALA A 83 11.04 13.87 25.84
N LYS A 84 11.18 15.21 25.84
CA LYS A 84 11.45 15.98 24.62
C LYS A 84 12.79 15.59 24.00
N LEU A 85 13.84 15.40 24.81
CA LEU A 85 15.14 14.93 24.34
C LEU A 85 15.02 13.56 23.66
N ASP A 86 14.37 12.58 24.30
CA ASP A 86 14.16 11.23 23.74
C ASP A 86 13.39 11.27 22.41
N PHE A 87 12.34 12.10 22.30
CA PHE A 87 11.61 12.28 21.04
C PHE A 87 12.45 12.92 19.94
N LEU A 88 13.29 13.91 20.27
CA LEU A 88 14.14 14.59 19.29
C LEU A 88 15.28 13.68 18.78
N THR A 89 15.76 12.76 19.61
CA THR A 89 16.77 11.78 19.23
C THR A 89 16.19 10.56 18.50
N SER A 90 14.90 10.28 18.65
CA SER A 90 14.25 9.12 18.05
C SER A 90 13.91 9.31 16.55
N TYR A 91 13.82 8.20 15.83
CA TYR A 91 13.30 8.18 14.46
C TYR A 91 11.79 8.47 14.46
N PRO A 92 11.23 9.25 13.50
CA PRO A 92 11.86 9.78 12.29
C PRO A 92 12.48 11.18 12.45
N ILE A 93 12.48 11.76 13.66
CA ILE A 93 12.93 13.14 13.90
C ILE A 93 14.45 13.25 13.72
N ASN A 94 15.21 12.41 14.43
CA ASN A 94 16.65 12.31 14.34
C ASN A 94 17.35 13.68 14.22
N ALA A 95 17.08 14.61 15.15
CA ALA A 95 17.66 15.95 15.09
C ALA A 95 19.19 15.87 14.98
N GLU A 96 19.81 16.60 14.05
CA GLU A 96 21.26 16.53 13.86
C GLU A 96 22.02 17.03 15.09
N PHE A 97 21.50 18.05 15.77
CA PHE A 97 22.11 18.62 16.96
C PHE A 97 21.08 19.03 18.01
N ILE A 98 21.38 18.74 19.28
CA ILE A 98 20.53 19.13 20.41
C ILE A 98 21.42 19.78 21.46
N ILE A 99 21.05 20.97 21.92
CA ILE A 99 21.79 21.73 22.93
C ILE A 99 20.97 21.72 24.22
N VAL A 100 21.43 21.00 25.22
CA VAL A 100 20.82 20.94 26.55
C VAL A 100 21.43 22.05 27.41
N ASP A 101 20.69 23.14 27.55
CA ASP A 101 21.08 24.33 28.31
C ASP A 101 20.42 24.30 29.69
N THR A 102 21.15 23.71 30.64
CA THR A 102 20.77 23.68 32.05
C THR A 102 21.96 24.08 32.90
N ILE A 103 21.80 24.10 34.23
CA ILE A 103 22.96 24.23 35.13
C ILE A 103 23.93 23.05 34.97
N GLY A 104 23.43 21.85 34.67
CA GLY A 104 24.24 20.66 34.33
C GLY A 104 25.09 20.08 35.47
N LEU A 105 24.97 20.59 36.70
CA LEU A 105 25.85 20.21 37.82
C LEU A 105 25.48 18.88 38.49
N ALA A 106 24.22 18.43 38.38
CA ALA A 106 23.78 17.16 38.96
C ALA A 106 24.25 15.96 38.13
N GLU A 107 24.94 15.00 38.76
CA GLU A 107 25.49 13.80 38.11
C GLU A 107 24.39 12.90 37.53
N ASP A 108 23.33 12.62 38.29
CA ASP A 108 22.21 11.77 37.85
C ASP A 108 21.57 12.31 36.56
N PHE A 109 21.37 13.62 36.46
CA PHE A 109 20.83 14.23 35.24
C PHE A 109 21.73 14.02 34.03
N ARG A 110 23.06 14.10 34.20
CA ARG A 110 24.00 13.85 33.10
C ARG A 110 23.97 12.38 32.67
N GLN A 111 23.87 11.46 33.62
CA GLN A 111 23.75 10.03 33.33
C GLN A 111 22.45 9.70 32.60
N GLU A 112 21.33 10.34 32.96
CA GLU A 112 20.06 10.18 32.22
C GLU A 112 20.15 10.71 30.79
N VAL A 113 20.80 11.86 30.57
CA VAL A 113 21.06 12.38 29.21
C VAL A 113 21.91 11.41 28.40
N LYS A 114 22.96 10.83 29.00
CA LYS A 114 23.76 9.79 28.37
C LYS A 114 22.95 8.54 28.04
N ALA A 115 22.11 8.07 28.96
CA ALA A 115 21.28 6.89 28.72
C ALA A 115 20.33 7.07 27.52
N ILE A 116 19.72 8.27 27.38
CA ILE A 116 18.91 8.62 26.20
C ILE A 116 19.77 8.66 24.94
N ALA A 117 20.98 9.22 25.03
CA ALA A 117 21.91 9.28 23.92
C ALA A 117 22.33 7.88 23.44
N ASP A 118 22.75 7.01 24.37
CA ASP A 118 23.20 5.65 24.09
C ASP A 118 22.08 4.81 23.48
N LYS A 119 20.86 4.91 24.03
CA LYS A 119 19.65 4.26 23.49
C LYS A 119 19.41 4.62 22.02
N ASN A 120 19.62 5.89 21.66
CA ASN A 120 19.29 6.42 20.33
C ASN A 120 20.54 6.65 19.45
N HIS A 121 21.71 6.13 19.85
CA HIS A 121 22.97 6.26 19.15
C HIS A 121 23.45 7.71 18.88
N TYR A 122 23.28 8.58 19.89
CA TYR A 122 23.84 9.93 19.89
C TYR A 122 25.14 10.02 20.66
N ARG A 123 25.99 10.96 20.23
CA ARG A 123 27.17 11.37 20.99
C ARG A 123 26.76 12.41 22.02
N VAL A 124 27.38 12.39 23.20
CA VAL A 124 27.27 13.49 24.18
C VAL A 124 28.60 14.20 24.27
N GLU A 125 28.61 15.47 23.89
CA GLU A 125 29.75 16.38 24.05
C GLU A 125 29.42 17.42 25.12
N VAL A 126 30.36 17.65 26.03
CA VAL A 126 30.17 18.57 27.15
C VAL A 126 30.86 19.88 26.84
N ILE A 127 30.16 21.00 27.04
CA ILE A 127 30.75 22.35 27.00
C ILE A 127 30.69 22.94 28.40
N ILE A 128 31.85 23.11 29.01
CA ILE A 128 32.00 23.59 30.38
C ILE A 128 32.44 25.04 30.38
N PHE A 129 31.73 25.85 31.16
CA PHE A 129 32.03 27.26 31.38
C PHE A 129 32.83 27.37 32.68
N ASP A 130 34.16 27.31 32.58
CA ASP A 130 35.12 27.23 33.70
C ASP A 130 36.01 28.49 33.73
N TYR A 131 35.46 29.57 34.26
CA TYR A 131 36.13 30.87 34.35
C TYR A 131 36.90 31.04 35.68
N PRO A 132 37.85 31.99 35.74
CA PRO A 132 38.24 32.61 36.99
C PRO A 132 37.02 33.03 37.81
N ARG A 133 37.09 32.90 39.14
CA ARG A 133 35.92 33.09 40.02
C ARG A 133 35.30 34.49 39.86
N GLU A 134 36.17 35.47 39.62
CA GLU A 134 35.86 36.90 39.52
C GLU A 134 34.98 37.20 38.30
N ASP A 135 35.19 36.48 37.21
CA ASP A 135 34.51 36.68 35.92
C ASP A 135 33.04 36.17 35.91
N PHE A 136 32.64 35.41 36.92
CA PHE A 136 31.24 34.99 37.09
C PHE A 136 30.36 36.06 37.74
N TYR A 137 30.95 37.04 38.45
CA TYR A 137 30.19 38.02 39.23
C TYR A 137 29.89 39.27 38.40
N ALA A 138 28.80 39.24 37.62
CA ALA A 138 28.32 40.40 36.86
C ALA A 138 27.34 41.30 37.65
N SER A 139 26.76 40.81 38.77
CA SER A 139 25.86 41.58 39.63
C SER A 139 25.96 41.19 41.12
N GLU A 140 25.74 42.13 42.04
CA GLU A 140 25.75 41.92 43.50
C GLU A 140 24.59 41.02 44.00
N ARG A 141 23.45 41.00 43.31
CA ARG A 141 22.21 40.30 43.73
C ARG A 141 22.33 38.76 43.80
N SER A 142 23.23 38.15 43.02
CA SER A 142 23.28 36.70 42.83
C SER A 142 24.57 36.04 43.35
N LYS A 143 25.44 36.80 44.03
CA LYS A 143 26.80 36.38 44.41
C LYS A 143 26.84 35.10 45.24
N VAL A 144 25.90 34.91 46.18
CA VAL A 144 25.83 33.72 47.04
C VAL A 144 25.46 32.45 46.26
N LEU A 145 24.45 32.54 45.40
CA LEU A 145 23.99 31.40 44.58
C LEU A 145 25.03 31.00 43.54
N ILE A 146 25.60 32.00 42.84
CA ILE A 146 26.69 31.79 41.86
C ILE A 146 27.88 31.13 42.55
N THR A 147 28.25 31.59 43.75
CA THR A 147 29.34 31.00 44.53
C THR A 147 29.08 29.53 44.84
N LYS A 148 27.89 29.16 45.31
CA LYS A 148 27.51 27.74 45.51
C LYS A 148 27.66 26.92 44.23
N HIS A 149 27.20 27.43 43.09
CA HIS A 149 27.31 26.71 41.82
C HIS A 149 28.75 26.58 41.34
N VAL A 150 29.58 27.62 41.49
CA VAL A 150 31.02 27.59 41.16
C VAL A 150 31.75 26.57 42.04
N ASP A 151 31.47 26.56 43.35
CA ASP A 151 32.10 25.62 44.27
C ASP A 151 31.73 24.17 43.93
N ARG A 152 30.45 23.91 43.61
CA ARG A 152 30.01 22.59 43.11
C ARG A 152 30.67 22.22 41.79
N LEU A 153 30.73 23.14 40.81
CA LEU A 153 31.42 22.91 39.55
C LEU A 153 32.87 22.47 39.81
N LYS A 154 33.62 23.24 40.61
CA LYS A 154 35.05 23.02 40.83
C LYS A 154 35.35 21.78 41.69
N ARG A 155 34.53 21.48 42.69
CA ARG A 155 34.76 20.38 43.65
C ARG A 155 34.10 19.07 43.28
N GLU A 156 32.90 19.11 42.68
CA GLU A 156 32.09 17.92 42.43
C GLU A 156 32.13 17.49 40.97
N VAL A 157 32.08 18.43 40.03
CA VAL A 157 31.87 18.13 38.60
C VAL A 157 33.20 18.00 37.84
N LEU A 158 34.09 19.01 37.92
CA LEU A 158 35.39 19.00 37.22
C LEU A 158 36.26 17.76 37.53
N PRO A 159 36.35 17.26 38.78
CA PRO A 159 37.16 16.07 39.08
C PRO A 159 36.58 14.76 38.53
N LYS A 160 35.26 14.71 38.28
CA LYS A 160 34.55 13.50 37.85
C LYS A 160 34.37 13.41 36.34
N LEU A 161 34.29 14.54 35.64
CA LEU A 161 34.02 14.63 34.20
C LEU A 161 34.88 13.70 33.32
N ALA A 162 36.16 13.53 33.64
CA ALA A 162 37.04 12.63 32.88
C ALA A 162 36.67 11.15 33.02
N LYS A 163 35.99 10.76 34.11
CA LYS A 163 35.53 9.40 34.38
C LYS A 163 34.12 9.12 33.83
N GLU A 164 33.41 10.15 33.39
CA GLU A 164 32.03 10.06 32.92
C GLU A 164 31.90 9.73 31.42
N ASP A 165 33.00 9.40 30.73
CA ASP A 165 33.04 8.88 29.35
C ASP A 165 32.17 9.67 28.35
N TYR A 166 32.50 10.95 28.17
CA TYR A 166 31.90 11.80 27.14
C TYR A 166 32.69 11.73 25.84
N ALA A 167 32.00 11.94 24.71
CA ALA A 167 32.62 11.93 23.40
C ALA A 167 33.68 13.03 23.22
N ALA A 168 33.47 14.19 23.85
CA ALA A 168 34.43 15.27 23.99
C ALA A 168 34.06 16.16 25.18
N VAL A 169 35.06 16.81 25.78
CA VAL A 169 34.88 17.80 26.85
C VAL A 169 35.58 19.10 26.48
N HIS A 170 34.78 20.11 26.16
CA HIS A 170 35.20 21.43 25.69
C HIS A 170 35.19 22.40 26.87
N ARG A 171 36.34 22.95 27.26
CA ARG A 171 36.43 23.91 28.39
C ARG A 171 36.59 25.34 27.88
N ILE A 172 35.58 26.17 28.12
CA ILE A 172 35.62 27.61 27.86
C ILE A 172 36.13 28.32 29.10
N LYS A 173 37.28 29.00 28.96
CA LYS A 173 38.01 29.64 30.08
C LYS A 173 37.74 31.13 30.23
N GLN A 174 37.09 31.77 29.26
CA GLN A 174 36.80 33.20 29.25
C GLN A 174 35.39 33.47 28.73
N LYS A 175 34.80 34.60 29.15
CA LYS A 175 33.43 35.00 28.79
C LYS A 175 33.32 35.70 27.43
N ASP A 176 34.45 35.84 26.73
CA ASP A 176 34.50 36.22 25.32
C ASP A 176 34.49 34.96 24.44
N PHE A 177 33.55 34.92 23.51
CA PHE A 177 33.32 33.77 22.64
C PHE A 177 33.74 34.01 21.18
N GLN A 178 34.20 35.22 20.82
CA GLN A 178 34.45 35.60 19.42
C GLN A 178 35.49 34.71 18.71
N GLU A 179 36.47 34.20 19.45
CA GLU A 179 37.52 33.32 18.91
C GLU A 179 37.14 31.82 18.91
N ILE A 180 35.87 31.48 19.17
CA ILE A 180 35.40 30.08 19.20
C ILE A 180 34.81 29.68 17.85
N SER A 181 35.46 28.72 17.18
CA SER A 181 35.01 28.16 15.90
C SER A 181 34.50 26.72 16.07
N VAL A 182 33.41 26.36 15.39
CA VAL A 182 32.85 25.01 15.39
C VAL A 182 33.00 24.38 14.00
N GLU A 183 33.55 23.17 13.93
CA GLU A 183 33.71 22.38 12.70
C GLU A 183 32.97 21.05 12.82
N ILE A 184 32.24 20.67 11.77
CA ILE A 184 31.51 19.40 11.70
C ILE A 184 32.30 18.44 10.80
N GLU A 185 32.87 17.40 11.40
CA GLU A 185 33.59 16.36 10.67
C GLU A 185 32.63 15.56 9.78
N ARG A 186 33.12 15.15 8.61
CA ARG A 186 32.40 14.25 7.68
C ARG A 186 31.01 14.76 7.30
N LYS A 187 30.84 16.08 7.28
CA LYS A 187 29.62 16.75 6.82
C LYS A 187 29.23 16.30 5.40
N GLU A 188 30.20 16.22 4.50
CA GLU A 188 29.96 15.81 3.11
C GLU A 188 29.53 14.34 3.01
N ASP A 189 30.09 13.46 3.83
CA ASP A 189 29.66 12.05 3.91
C ASP A 189 28.18 11.97 4.33
N TYR A 190 27.75 12.76 5.32
CA TYR A 190 26.34 12.81 5.73
C TYR A 190 25.44 13.35 4.61
N LEU A 191 25.83 14.45 3.96
CA LEU A 191 25.11 15.00 2.81
C LEU A 191 25.06 14.02 1.63
N GLY A 192 26.07 13.17 1.46
CA GLY A 192 26.12 12.10 0.46
C GLY A 192 25.00 11.07 0.61
N THR A 193 24.53 10.84 1.84
CA THR A 193 23.40 9.93 2.10
C THR A 193 22.04 10.51 1.72
N LEU A 194 21.96 11.81 1.44
CA LEU A 194 20.70 12.49 1.15
C LEU A 194 20.44 12.58 -0.35
N LEU A 195 19.22 12.25 -0.76
CA LEU A 195 18.77 12.23 -2.15
C LEU A 195 18.11 13.55 -2.55
N SER A 196 18.19 13.89 -3.83
CA SER A 196 17.51 15.05 -4.41
C SER A 196 15.99 14.87 -4.38
N ASN A 197 15.25 15.96 -4.20
CA ASN A 197 13.80 15.98 -4.35
C ASN A 197 13.34 16.21 -5.80
N GLU A 198 14.25 16.58 -6.70
CA GLU A 198 13.93 16.86 -8.11
C GLU A 198 13.63 15.57 -8.90
N GLN A 199 14.18 14.43 -8.47
CA GLN A 199 14.08 13.14 -9.16
C GLN A 199 13.10 12.18 -8.47
N ASP A 200 12.62 11.20 -9.24
CA ASP A 200 11.92 10.03 -8.72
C ASP A 200 12.87 8.82 -8.77
N TYR A 201 12.66 7.87 -7.86
CA TYR A 201 13.61 6.79 -7.63
C TYR A 201 12.97 5.42 -7.80
N ALA A 202 13.77 4.46 -8.28
CA ALA A 202 13.46 3.05 -8.18
C ALA A 202 14.56 2.35 -7.38
N VAL A 203 14.18 1.62 -6.33
CA VAL A 203 15.10 0.82 -5.53
C VAL A 203 15.06 -0.61 -6.04
N ILE A 204 16.23 -1.15 -6.39
CA ILE A 204 16.43 -2.50 -6.92
C ILE A 204 17.02 -3.36 -5.79
N GLY A 205 16.49 -4.58 -5.64
CA GLY A 205 16.98 -5.58 -4.69
C GLY A 205 18.38 -6.10 -4.98
N ASP A 206 18.82 -7.05 -4.17
CA ASP A 206 20.16 -7.63 -4.24
C ASP A 206 20.34 -8.38 -5.57
N VAL A 207 21.42 -8.04 -6.29
CA VAL A 207 21.61 -8.48 -7.68
C VAL A 207 22.51 -9.71 -7.75
N HIS A 208 23.52 -9.80 -6.90
CA HIS A 208 24.47 -10.92 -6.83
C HIS A 208 24.93 -11.39 -8.21
N GLU A 209 25.50 -10.47 -8.98
CA GLU A 209 26.09 -10.72 -10.29
C GLU A 209 25.12 -11.25 -11.36
N SER A 210 23.80 -11.16 -11.15
CA SER A 210 22.78 -11.50 -12.15
C SER A 210 22.63 -10.38 -13.18
N VAL A 211 23.64 -10.19 -14.04
CA VAL A 211 23.72 -9.06 -14.97
C VAL A 211 22.57 -9.06 -15.98
N ALA A 212 22.21 -10.22 -16.53
CA ALA A 212 21.11 -10.35 -17.48
C ALA A 212 19.77 -9.90 -16.87
N ASP A 213 19.50 -10.29 -15.63
CA ASP A 213 18.27 -9.92 -14.92
C ASP A 213 18.24 -8.43 -14.58
N LEU A 214 19.39 -7.86 -14.19
CA LEU A 214 19.52 -6.42 -13.98
C LEU A 214 19.22 -5.67 -15.28
N LYS A 215 19.81 -6.07 -16.42
CA LYS A 215 19.56 -5.47 -17.74
C LYS A 215 18.07 -5.54 -18.13
N LYS A 216 17.38 -6.66 -17.87
CA LYS A 216 15.93 -6.79 -18.08
C LYS A 216 15.12 -5.88 -17.16
N LEU A 217 15.48 -5.81 -15.88
CA LEU A 217 14.76 -5.03 -14.89
C LEU A 217 14.87 -3.54 -15.18
N VAL A 218 16.08 -3.02 -15.42
CA VAL A 218 16.28 -1.59 -15.73
C VAL A 218 15.55 -1.19 -17.01
N SER A 219 15.38 -2.12 -17.96
CA SER A 219 14.54 -1.89 -19.14
C SER A 219 13.08 -1.64 -18.78
N LYS A 220 12.50 -2.38 -17.81
CA LYS A 220 11.17 -2.11 -17.24
C LYS A 220 11.09 -0.84 -16.37
N LEU A 221 12.24 -0.30 -15.96
CA LEU A 221 12.35 0.94 -15.18
C LEU A 221 12.55 2.18 -16.06
N GLY A 222 12.56 2.04 -17.39
CA GLY A 222 12.58 3.16 -18.34
C GLY A 222 13.93 3.43 -18.98
N TYR A 223 14.84 2.44 -18.97
CA TYR A 223 16.12 2.52 -19.67
C TYR A 223 16.13 1.65 -20.93
N ARG A 224 16.96 2.01 -21.91
CA ARG A 224 17.34 1.15 -23.03
C ARG A 224 18.76 0.67 -22.77
N VAL A 225 18.98 -0.62 -22.90
CA VAL A 225 20.29 -1.25 -22.69
C VAL A 225 20.81 -1.79 -24.02
N ASN A 226 21.96 -1.30 -24.47
CA ASN A 226 22.65 -1.78 -25.66
C ASN A 226 24.06 -2.25 -25.26
N GLY A 227 24.26 -3.57 -25.16
CA GLY A 227 25.51 -4.12 -24.65
C GLY A 227 25.75 -3.71 -23.19
N ASN A 228 26.80 -2.90 -22.97
CA ASN A 228 27.16 -2.36 -21.64
C ASN A 228 26.73 -0.91 -21.43
N GLU A 229 26.00 -0.30 -22.37
CA GLU A 229 25.57 1.10 -22.23
C GLU A 229 24.06 1.22 -21.95
N MET A 230 23.72 2.11 -21.03
CA MET A 230 22.36 2.47 -20.67
C MET A 230 22.03 3.89 -21.13
N THR A 231 20.90 4.02 -21.82
CA THR A 231 20.32 5.30 -22.24
C THR A 231 18.90 5.45 -21.73
N ILE A 232 18.44 6.67 -21.55
CA ILE A 232 17.10 6.98 -21.03
C ILE A 232 16.07 6.81 -22.16
N ALA A 233 14.96 6.11 -21.88
CA ALA A 233 13.93 5.80 -22.89
C ALA A 233 12.79 6.84 -23.01
N GLY A 234 12.73 7.87 -22.15
CA GLY A 234 11.64 8.85 -22.10
C GLY A 234 11.94 10.13 -21.30
N ASN A 235 10.95 11.01 -21.16
CA ASN A 235 11.15 12.41 -20.72
C ASN A 235 11.34 12.63 -19.20
N ASN A 236 11.29 11.59 -18.37
CA ASN A 236 11.53 11.67 -16.92
C ASN A 236 12.06 10.31 -16.40
N PRO A 237 13.37 10.05 -16.46
CA PRO A 237 13.93 8.78 -15.99
C PRO A 237 13.85 8.67 -14.47
N LEU A 238 13.58 7.45 -13.99
CA LEU A 238 13.74 7.12 -12.57
C LEU A 238 15.23 6.95 -12.29
N SER A 239 15.79 7.70 -11.34
CA SER A 239 17.13 7.41 -10.85
C SER A 239 17.11 6.06 -10.12
N LEU A 240 18.11 5.22 -10.40
CA LEU A 240 18.15 3.86 -9.87
C LEU A 240 18.95 3.82 -8.56
N ILE A 241 18.47 3.07 -7.59
CA ILE A 241 19.17 2.79 -6.33
C ILE A 241 19.41 1.29 -6.26
N LEU A 242 20.67 0.85 -6.11
CA LEU A 242 20.99 -0.54 -5.78
C LEU A 242 21.10 -0.69 -4.27
N LEU A 243 20.46 -1.72 -3.71
CA LEU A 243 20.42 -1.99 -2.27
C LEU A 243 21.73 -2.49 -1.67
N GLY A 244 22.74 -2.76 -2.48
CA GLY A 244 23.96 -3.46 -2.10
C GLY A 244 23.97 -4.87 -2.67
N ASP A 245 25.00 -5.64 -2.33
CA ASP A 245 25.17 -7.03 -2.72
C ASP A 245 24.98 -7.24 -4.23
N TRP A 246 25.70 -6.42 -5.00
CA TRP A 246 25.75 -6.53 -6.45
C TRP A 246 26.87 -7.46 -6.91
N ILE A 247 27.87 -7.76 -6.08
CA ILE A 247 28.87 -8.82 -6.31
C ILE A 247 28.56 -10.12 -5.55
N ASP A 248 29.39 -11.13 -5.82
CA ASP A 248 29.41 -12.48 -5.26
C ASP A 248 28.20 -13.36 -5.63
N LYS A 249 28.36 -14.67 -5.40
CA LYS A 249 27.39 -15.77 -5.63
C LYS A 249 27.04 -16.07 -7.09
N GLY A 250 26.97 -15.08 -7.98
CA GLY A 250 26.62 -15.28 -9.40
C GLY A 250 27.77 -15.62 -10.34
N HIS A 251 29.02 -15.52 -9.89
CA HIS A 251 30.25 -15.79 -10.65
C HIS A 251 30.43 -14.94 -11.94
N GLN A 252 29.86 -13.74 -12.00
CA GLN A 252 29.96 -12.79 -13.11
C GLN A 252 30.54 -11.43 -12.68
N THR A 253 31.45 -11.43 -11.70
CA THR A 253 32.06 -10.22 -11.11
C THR A 253 32.55 -9.22 -12.16
N ALA A 254 33.25 -9.69 -13.20
CA ALA A 254 33.80 -8.84 -14.25
C ALA A 254 32.72 -8.06 -15.00
N GLU A 255 31.70 -8.78 -15.48
CA GLU A 255 30.62 -8.19 -16.26
C GLU A 255 29.80 -7.22 -15.41
N MET A 256 29.53 -7.59 -14.14
CA MET A 256 28.79 -6.72 -13.23
C MET A 256 29.54 -5.42 -12.94
N VAL A 257 30.82 -5.50 -12.56
CA VAL A 257 31.63 -4.31 -12.27
C VAL A 257 31.74 -3.41 -13.49
N GLU A 258 32.00 -3.98 -14.68
CA GLU A 258 32.08 -3.22 -15.93
C GLU A 258 30.75 -2.53 -16.27
N PHE A 259 29.65 -3.26 -16.18
CA PHE A 259 28.32 -2.72 -16.45
C PHE A 259 27.96 -1.55 -15.52
N LEU A 260 28.18 -1.72 -14.21
CA LEU A 260 27.90 -0.66 -13.23
C LEU A 260 28.85 0.53 -13.41
N TYR A 261 30.12 0.29 -13.71
CA TYR A 261 31.11 1.34 -13.93
C TYR A 261 30.77 2.25 -15.12
N HIS A 262 30.39 1.65 -16.25
CA HIS A 262 30.01 2.39 -17.46
C HIS A 262 28.70 3.19 -17.30
N ASN A 263 27.83 2.78 -16.37
CA ASN A 263 26.50 3.36 -16.17
C ASN A 263 26.32 4.07 -14.83
N GLN A 264 27.39 4.29 -14.08
CA GLN A 264 27.37 4.81 -12.71
C GLN A 264 26.68 6.19 -12.55
N GLN A 265 26.51 6.94 -13.63
CA GLN A 265 25.74 8.20 -13.65
C GLN A 265 24.24 7.98 -13.41
N HIS A 266 23.72 6.79 -13.70
CA HIS A 266 22.30 6.44 -13.57
C HIS A 266 21.96 5.77 -12.23
N PHE A 267 22.99 5.37 -11.47
CA PHE A 267 22.86 4.62 -10.22
C PHE A 267 23.32 5.42 -9.01
N GLN A 268 22.60 5.23 -7.91
CA GLN A 268 23.04 5.48 -6.55
C GLN A 268 23.25 4.13 -5.88
N PHE A 269 24.31 3.99 -5.08
CA PHE A 269 24.71 2.71 -4.52
C PHE A 269 24.57 2.75 -3.00
N VAL A 270 23.82 1.80 -2.44
CA VAL A 270 23.90 1.46 -1.02
C VAL A 270 25.00 0.42 -0.84
N LEU A 271 25.84 0.59 0.17
CA LEU A 271 26.96 -0.30 0.44
C LEU A 271 26.48 -1.59 1.13
N GLY A 272 26.50 -2.71 0.41
CA GLY A 272 26.14 -4.04 0.93
C GLY A 272 27.25 -4.68 1.77
N ASN A 273 26.95 -5.79 2.45
CA ASN A 273 27.98 -6.45 3.27
C ASN A 273 29.04 -7.14 2.42
N HIS A 274 28.70 -7.58 1.20
CA HIS A 274 29.65 -8.20 0.28
C HIS A 274 30.69 -7.18 -0.20
N GLU A 275 30.25 -6.06 -0.78
CA GLU A 275 31.15 -5.00 -1.24
C GLU A 275 32.06 -4.48 -0.12
N ASN A 276 31.48 -4.23 1.06
CA ASN A 276 32.23 -3.73 2.22
C ASN A 276 33.32 -4.73 2.64
N PHE A 277 32.99 -6.03 2.74
CA PHE A 277 33.96 -7.03 3.16
C PHE A 277 35.09 -7.16 2.14
N VAL A 278 34.76 -7.33 0.86
CA VAL A 278 35.74 -7.52 -0.23
C VAL A 278 36.70 -6.33 -0.32
N TYR A 279 36.17 -5.10 -0.27
CA TYR A 279 36.98 -3.89 -0.33
C TYR A 279 37.99 -3.77 0.81
N HIS A 280 37.53 -3.93 2.06
CA HIS A 280 38.41 -3.82 3.23
C HIS A 280 39.38 -5.01 3.35
N TYR A 281 38.98 -6.20 2.90
CA TYR A 281 39.86 -7.37 2.85
C TYR A 281 40.99 -7.16 1.83
N LEU A 282 40.68 -6.71 0.62
CA LEU A 282 41.69 -6.45 -0.42
C LEU A 282 42.64 -5.29 -0.07
N LYS A 283 42.22 -4.35 0.78
CA LYS A 283 43.08 -3.30 1.36
C LYS A 283 43.95 -3.79 2.54
N GLY A 284 43.78 -5.03 2.99
CA GLY A 284 44.52 -5.60 4.13
C GLY A 284 44.06 -5.09 5.50
N GLU A 285 42.87 -4.49 5.57
CA GLU A 285 42.28 -3.95 6.81
C GLU A 285 41.55 -5.05 7.61
N ILE A 286 41.12 -6.13 6.95
CA ILE A 286 40.59 -7.34 7.59
C ILE A 286 41.67 -8.42 7.60
N LYS A 287 42.03 -8.91 8.80
CA LYS A 287 43.05 -9.96 9.00
C LYS A 287 42.45 -11.15 9.73
N GLY A 288 42.92 -12.36 9.41
CA GLY A 288 42.52 -13.59 10.10
C GLY A 288 41.10 -14.07 9.81
N ALA A 289 40.51 -13.64 8.68
CA ALA A 289 39.25 -14.22 8.20
C ALA A 289 39.48 -15.67 7.74
N ASP A 290 38.54 -16.54 8.09
CA ASP A 290 38.59 -17.96 7.74
C ASP A 290 38.51 -18.17 6.23
N GLN A 291 39.43 -18.97 5.68
CA GLN A 291 39.58 -19.13 4.23
C GLN A 291 38.41 -19.91 3.61
N GLU A 292 37.81 -20.82 4.37
CA GLU A 292 36.63 -21.57 3.92
C GLU A 292 35.42 -20.64 3.78
N THR A 293 35.18 -19.79 4.77
CA THR A 293 34.15 -18.73 4.76
C THR A 293 34.36 -17.76 3.58
N ILE A 294 35.61 -17.36 3.32
CA ILE A 294 35.94 -16.49 2.17
C ILE A 294 35.53 -17.17 0.85
N ASN A 295 35.94 -18.42 0.65
CA ASN A 295 35.69 -19.13 -0.59
C ASN A 295 34.18 -19.39 -0.81
N GLN A 296 33.41 -19.59 0.27
CA GLN A 296 31.97 -19.86 0.18
C GLN A 296 31.12 -18.60 -0.06
N HIS A 297 31.47 -17.47 0.54
CA HIS A 297 30.62 -16.28 0.55
C HIS A 297 31.14 -15.10 -0.27
N PHE A 298 32.44 -15.01 -0.54
CA PHE A 298 33.07 -13.87 -1.21
C PHE A 298 33.82 -14.30 -2.47
N THR A 299 33.06 -14.84 -3.44
CA THR A 299 33.57 -15.48 -4.66
C THR A 299 34.34 -14.53 -5.58
N SER A 300 34.13 -13.21 -5.45
CA SER A 300 34.80 -12.18 -6.26
C SER A 300 36.27 -11.94 -5.90
N ILE A 301 36.70 -12.23 -4.67
CA ILE A 301 38.07 -11.93 -4.18
C ILE A 301 39.14 -12.53 -5.08
N GLY A 302 39.02 -13.82 -5.39
CA GLY A 302 40.01 -14.54 -6.19
C GLY A 302 40.15 -14.00 -7.61
N TYR A 303 39.08 -13.43 -8.16
CA TYR A 303 39.08 -12.77 -9.47
C TYR A 303 39.70 -11.37 -9.39
N LEU A 304 39.23 -10.53 -8.46
CA LEU A 304 39.68 -9.14 -8.30
C LEU A 304 41.17 -9.02 -7.93
N MET A 305 41.75 -10.00 -7.23
CA MET A 305 43.19 -10.04 -6.98
C MET A 305 44.04 -10.22 -8.25
N LYS A 306 43.48 -10.86 -9.28
CA LYS A 306 44.19 -11.13 -10.55
C LYS A 306 43.99 -9.99 -11.56
N GLU A 307 42.82 -9.35 -11.55
CA GLU A 307 42.42 -8.35 -12.54
C GLU A 307 42.47 -6.94 -11.97
N SER A 308 43.65 -6.32 -12.02
CA SER A 308 43.90 -4.99 -11.43
C SER A 308 43.03 -3.86 -11.98
N THR A 309 42.65 -3.94 -13.26
CA THR A 309 41.78 -2.94 -13.92
C THR A 309 40.35 -3.01 -13.38
N VAL A 310 39.79 -4.20 -13.23
CA VAL A 310 38.45 -4.41 -12.67
C VAL A 310 38.44 -4.06 -11.19
N LEU A 311 39.50 -4.39 -10.44
CA LEU A 311 39.66 -3.99 -9.05
C LEU A 311 39.64 -2.47 -8.87
N ALA A 312 40.31 -1.71 -9.72
CA ALA A 312 40.28 -0.25 -9.67
C ALA A 312 38.87 0.30 -9.87
N LYS A 313 38.11 -0.26 -10.83
CA LYS A 313 36.70 0.12 -11.08
C LYS A 313 35.78 -0.26 -9.92
N PHE A 314 35.96 -1.45 -9.36
CA PHE A 314 35.26 -1.91 -8.16
C PHE A 314 35.50 -0.96 -6.99
N ASN A 315 36.76 -0.62 -6.69
CA ASN A 315 37.11 0.30 -5.62
C ASN A 315 36.44 1.67 -5.80
N GLN A 316 36.40 2.19 -7.03
CA GLN A 316 35.73 3.46 -7.33
C GLN A 316 34.21 3.40 -7.08
N LEU A 317 33.56 2.29 -7.43
CA LEU A 317 32.12 2.09 -7.16
C LEU A 317 31.83 1.99 -5.65
N VAL A 318 32.68 1.26 -4.91
CA VAL A 318 32.55 1.12 -3.45
C VAL A 318 32.77 2.46 -2.75
N GLU A 319 33.77 3.24 -3.14
CA GLU A 319 34.07 4.57 -2.58
C GLU A 319 32.96 5.59 -2.85
N ARG A 320 32.15 5.38 -3.89
CA ARG A 320 30.98 6.20 -4.20
C ARG A 320 29.71 5.72 -3.46
N SER A 321 29.72 4.51 -2.94
CA SER A 321 28.57 3.92 -2.26
C SER A 321 28.32 4.58 -0.91
N GLN A 322 27.04 4.70 -0.56
CA GLN A 322 26.59 5.30 0.70
C GLN A 322 26.11 4.21 1.66
N PRO A 323 26.29 4.38 2.98
CA PRO A 323 25.83 3.38 3.94
C PRO A 323 24.30 3.23 3.98
N PHE A 324 23.59 4.29 3.62
CA PHE A 324 22.15 4.35 3.42
C PHE A 324 21.84 5.53 2.51
N LEU A 325 20.63 5.55 1.94
CA LEU A 325 20.14 6.68 1.15
C LEU A 325 18.78 7.13 1.66
N ARG A 326 18.56 8.44 1.78
CA ARG A 326 17.32 9.01 2.33
C ARG A 326 16.82 10.18 1.50
N ARG A 327 15.53 10.19 1.17
CA ARG A 327 14.83 11.38 0.68
C ARG A 327 14.04 12.02 1.81
N ILE A 328 14.27 13.30 2.07
CA ILE A 328 13.46 14.12 2.96
C ILE A 328 12.39 14.80 2.10
N GLY A 329 11.18 14.24 2.13
CA GLY A 329 10.08 14.67 1.30
C GLY A 329 9.48 16.03 1.70
N ASN A 330 8.87 16.70 0.71
CA ASN A 330 7.91 17.77 0.91
C ASN A 330 6.61 17.37 0.18
N GLU A 331 6.45 17.74 -1.10
CA GLU A 331 5.36 17.25 -1.94
C GLU A 331 5.52 15.78 -2.36
N LYS A 332 6.77 15.27 -2.36
CA LYS A 332 7.11 13.87 -2.61
C LYS A 332 7.26 13.10 -1.30
N GLN A 333 6.99 11.80 -1.31
CA GLN A 333 7.06 10.95 -0.11
C GLN A 333 8.50 10.81 0.44
N SER A 334 8.68 10.92 1.76
CA SER A 334 9.93 10.58 2.43
C SER A 334 10.20 9.08 2.45
N PHE A 335 11.45 8.68 2.23
CA PHE A 335 11.87 7.28 2.34
C PHE A 335 13.34 7.16 2.76
N ILE A 336 13.70 5.99 3.26
CA ILE A 336 15.06 5.58 3.60
C ILE A 336 15.33 4.17 3.06
N VAL A 337 16.53 3.98 2.53
CA VAL A 337 17.01 2.73 1.93
C VAL A 337 18.24 2.28 2.71
N THR A 338 18.19 1.06 3.26
CA THR A 338 19.31 0.39 3.94
C THR A 338 19.51 -0.98 3.33
N HIS A 339 20.72 -1.50 3.31
CA HIS A 339 20.96 -2.81 2.72
C HIS A 339 20.21 -3.92 3.48
N ALA A 340 20.32 -3.93 4.81
CA ALA A 340 19.67 -4.93 5.66
C ALA A 340 18.47 -4.35 6.46
N PRO A 341 17.53 -5.20 6.92
CA PRO A 341 16.54 -4.78 7.93
C PRO A 341 17.24 -4.40 9.23
N CYS A 342 16.86 -3.27 9.83
CA CYS A 342 17.36 -2.83 11.13
C CYS A 342 16.29 -2.11 11.96
N HIS A 343 16.49 -2.11 13.29
CA HIS A 343 15.64 -1.38 14.23
C HIS A 343 15.65 0.14 13.96
N GLN A 344 14.54 0.80 14.25
CA GLN A 344 14.36 2.24 14.01
C GLN A 344 15.47 3.11 14.62
N GLN A 345 16.01 2.74 15.78
CA GLN A 345 17.06 3.51 16.46
C GLN A 345 18.36 3.66 15.63
N TYR A 346 18.59 2.77 14.66
CA TYR A 346 19.77 2.82 13.79
C TYR A 346 19.53 3.64 12.50
N LEU A 347 18.27 3.86 12.11
CA LEU A 347 17.93 4.41 10.81
C LEU A 347 18.44 5.85 10.66
N GLY A 348 19.25 6.08 9.63
CA GLY A 348 19.77 7.39 9.27
C GLY A 348 20.92 7.89 10.16
N LYS A 349 21.47 7.03 11.03
CA LYS A 349 22.57 7.38 11.95
C LYS A 349 23.93 7.06 11.33
N MET A 350 24.92 7.87 11.70
CA MET A 350 26.29 7.82 11.14
C MET A 350 27.33 7.19 12.08
N ASP A 351 26.93 6.76 13.29
CA ASP A 351 27.84 6.06 14.19
C ASP A 351 28.12 4.63 13.70
N SER A 352 29.26 4.07 14.11
CA SER A 352 29.73 2.77 13.61
C SER A 352 28.77 1.61 13.92
N VAL A 353 28.02 1.67 15.03
CA VAL A 353 27.08 0.62 15.42
C VAL A 353 25.86 0.67 14.49
N SER A 354 25.29 1.85 14.28
CA SER A 354 24.16 2.00 13.37
C SER A 354 24.52 1.67 11.92
N LEU A 355 25.67 2.17 11.43
CA LEU A 355 26.16 1.87 10.08
C LEU A 355 26.34 0.35 9.87
N ARG A 356 26.79 -0.38 10.89
CA ARG A 356 26.91 -1.83 10.84
C ARG A 356 25.55 -2.51 10.79
N ASN A 357 24.59 -2.10 11.62
CA ASN A 357 23.25 -2.71 11.68
C ASN A 357 22.41 -2.40 10.43
N GLN A 358 22.58 -1.24 9.80
CA GLN A 358 21.93 -0.93 8.51
C GLN A 358 22.47 -1.78 7.34
N ARG A 359 23.65 -2.38 7.50
CA ARG A 359 24.32 -3.20 6.49
C ARG A 359 24.26 -4.69 6.78
N ASN A 360 24.07 -5.12 8.02
CA ASN A 360 24.21 -6.53 8.37
C ASN A 360 23.03 -6.99 9.22
N PHE A 361 22.46 -8.14 8.87
CA PHE A 361 21.56 -8.89 9.73
C PHE A 361 21.94 -10.37 9.70
N ARG A 362 22.15 -10.99 10.86
CA ARG A 362 22.58 -12.40 10.93
C ARG A 362 21.40 -13.26 11.36
N LEU A 363 21.01 -14.19 10.50
CA LEU A 363 20.00 -15.19 10.82
C LEU A 363 20.61 -16.32 11.65
N ASN A 364 19.91 -16.71 12.71
CA ASN A 364 20.11 -17.98 13.39
C ASN A 364 19.42 -19.09 12.59
N ARG A 365 20.17 -20.15 12.25
CA ARG A 365 19.66 -21.30 11.48
C ARG A 365 18.70 -22.19 12.26
N ASP A 366 18.70 -22.12 13.60
CA ASP A 366 17.85 -22.94 14.47
C ASP A 366 16.43 -22.36 14.65
N LYS A 367 16.17 -21.17 14.12
CA LYS A 367 14.87 -20.48 14.21
C LYS A 367 14.33 -20.14 12.84
N THR A 368 13.01 -20.01 12.72
CA THR A 368 12.44 -19.57 11.44
C THR A 368 12.85 -18.13 11.13
N VAL A 369 12.92 -17.79 9.84
CA VAL A 369 13.28 -16.42 9.41
C VAL A 369 12.21 -15.42 9.88
N GLN A 370 10.93 -15.79 9.81
CA GLN A 370 9.83 -14.89 10.19
C GLN A 370 9.84 -14.54 11.69
N GLU A 371 10.06 -15.51 12.59
CA GLU A 371 10.15 -15.24 14.03
C GLU A 371 11.25 -14.23 14.37
N GLN A 372 12.38 -14.28 13.66
CA GLN A 372 13.52 -13.37 13.85
C GLN A 372 13.27 -11.96 13.31
N LEU A 373 12.26 -11.80 12.47
CA LEU A 373 11.87 -10.53 11.86
C LEU A 373 10.57 -9.95 12.45
N GLN A 374 9.97 -10.60 13.45
CA GLN A 374 8.68 -10.21 14.02
C GLN A 374 8.65 -8.76 14.54
N TRP A 375 9.78 -8.28 15.06
CA TRP A 375 9.96 -6.89 15.51
C TRP A 375 9.70 -5.84 14.41
N LEU A 376 9.78 -6.21 13.12
CA LEU A 376 9.41 -5.33 12.01
C LEU A 376 7.94 -4.92 12.09
N GLU A 377 7.04 -5.80 12.57
CA GLU A 377 5.62 -5.49 12.75
C GLU A 377 5.40 -4.51 13.90
N GLU A 378 6.06 -4.73 15.03
CA GLU A 378 6.01 -3.88 16.22
C GLU A 378 6.48 -2.45 15.92
N GLU A 379 7.55 -2.32 15.14
CA GLU A 379 8.11 -1.03 14.73
C GLU A 379 7.52 -0.48 13.42
N SER A 380 6.47 -1.06 12.86
CA SER A 380 5.87 -0.54 11.63
C SER A 380 4.75 0.46 11.91
N MET A 381 4.67 1.55 11.14
CA MET A 381 3.56 2.51 11.20
C MET A 381 3.27 3.10 9.82
N TYR A 382 1.99 3.34 9.49
CA TYR A 382 1.61 3.86 8.15
C TYR A 382 2.17 5.25 7.84
N ASN A 383 2.34 6.09 8.86
CA ASN A 383 2.71 7.49 8.71
C ASN A 383 4.22 7.74 8.88
N LEU A 384 5.04 6.69 8.99
CA LEU A 384 6.49 6.82 8.97
C LEU A 384 7.01 6.91 7.52
N PRO A 385 8.21 7.49 7.30
CA PRO A 385 8.88 7.38 6.02
C PRO A 385 9.01 5.92 5.60
N VAL A 386 8.89 5.67 4.29
CA VAL A 386 9.01 4.32 3.73
C VAL A 386 10.43 3.80 3.98
N HIS A 387 10.55 2.59 4.51
CA HIS A 387 11.84 1.92 4.72
C HIS A 387 11.94 0.75 3.74
N VAL A 388 12.90 0.81 2.83
CA VAL A 388 13.16 -0.24 1.83
C VAL A 388 14.49 -0.91 2.15
N PHE A 389 14.51 -2.25 2.13
CA PHE A 389 15.71 -3.04 2.41
C PHE A 389 15.74 -4.39 1.68
N GLY A 390 16.94 -4.97 1.58
CA GLY A 390 17.25 -6.27 0.98
C GLY A 390 17.81 -7.25 2.01
N HIS A 391 18.91 -7.93 1.67
CA HIS A 391 19.73 -8.84 2.49
C HIS A 391 19.06 -10.17 2.91
N ILE A 392 17.74 -10.18 3.10
CA ILE A 392 16.97 -11.37 3.47
C ILE A 392 16.10 -11.81 2.29
N ALA A 393 16.61 -12.79 1.55
CA ALA A 393 15.92 -13.36 0.41
C ALA A 393 14.58 -13.99 0.80
N SER A 394 13.54 -13.67 0.02
CA SER A 394 12.18 -14.15 0.22
C SER A 394 11.52 -14.54 -1.11
N HIS A 395 10.47 -15.34 -1.07
CA HIS A 395 9.78 -15.79 -2.29
C HIS A 395 9.20 -14.62 -3.11
N GLY A 396 8.83 -13.52 -2.46
CA GLY A 396 8.33 -12.32 -3.12
C GLY A 396 8.40 -11.11 -2.20
N ILE A 397 8.25 -9.92 -2.79
CA ILE A 397 8.23 -8.67 -2.05
C ILE A 397 7.14 -8.71 -0.97
N TYR A 398 7.49 -8.36 0.25
CA TYR A 398 6.55 -8.21 1.36
C TYR A 398 6.53 -6.77 1.87
N ARG A 399 5.39 -6.38 2.46
CA ARG A 399 5.16 -5.04 3.00
C ARG A 399 4.49 -5.12 4.36
N ILE A 400 5.08 -4.45 5.34
CA ILE A 400 4.54 -4.27 6.69
C ILE A 400 4.39 -2.77 6.95
N LYS A 401 3.18 -2.23 6.72
CA LYS A 401 2.86 -0.79 6.79
C LYS A 401 3.84 0.08 5.98
N ASN A 402 4.87 0.70 6.59
CA ASN A 402 5.89 1.51 5.89
C ASN A 402 7.17 0.73 5.49
N LYS A 403 7.34 -0.51 5.93
CA LYS A 403 8.55 -1.33 5.69
C LYS A 403 8.36 -2.24 4.48
N TYR A 404 9.36 -2.32 3.60
CA TYR A 404 9.37 -3.14 2.39
C TYR A 404 10.67 -3.96 2.31
N GLY A 405 10.53 -5.28 2.31
CA GLY A 405 11.62 -6.20 1.96
C GLY A 405 11.52 -6.57 0.47
N ILE A 406 12.58 -6.27 -0.29
CA ILE A 406 12.57 -6.45 -1.76
C ILE A 406 13.69 -7.37 -2.29
N ASP A 407 14.48 -7.98 -1.42
CA ASP A 407 15.32 -9.10 -1.84
C ASP A 407 14.44 -10.33 -2.10
N THR A 408 14.32 -10.67 -3.38
CA THR A 408 13.53 -11.79 -3.87
C THR A 408 14.39 -12.95 -4.39
N GLY A 409 15.69 -12.94 -4.09
CA GLY A 409 16.60 -14.06 -4.36
C GLY A 409 16.80 -14.34 -5.86
N ALA A 410 17.20 -13.33 -6.62
CA ALA A 410 17.50 -13.49 -8.06
C ALA A 410 18.57 -14.57 -8.32
N VAL A 411 19.61 -14.60 -7.49
CA VAL A 411 20.70 -15.59 -7.54
C VAL A 411 20.26 -17.03 -7.21
N TYR A 412 19.08 -17.20 -6.62
CA TYR A 412 18.50 -18.52 -6.34
C TYR A 412 17.52 -18.97 -7.43
N GLY A 413 17.49 -18.27 -8.57
CA GLY A 413 16.60 -18.56 -9.70
C GLY A 413 15.15 -18.12 -9.51
N ASN A 414 14.87 -17.21 -8.57
CA ASN A 414 13.52 -16.68 -8.36
C ASN A 414 13.28 -15.41 -9.19
N LYS A 415 13.32 -14.22 -8.58
CA LYS A 415 13.05 -12.94 -9.25
C LYS A 415 14.06 -11.89 -8.83
N LEU A 416 14.39 -10.97 -9.73
CA LEU A 416 14.96 -9.67 -9.36
C LEU A 416 13.83 -8.65 -9.29
N SER A 417 13.75 -7.91 -8.18
CA SER A 417 12.65 -7.00 -7.91
C SER A 417 13.07 -5.57 -7.65
N ALA A 418 12.13 -4.65 -7.85
CA ALA A 418 12.29 -3.24 -7.58
C ALA A 418 10.99 -2.60 -7.09
N ILE A 419 11.13 -1.51 -6.33
CA ILE A 419 10.04 -0.61 -5.94
C ILE A 419 10.25 0.78 -6.53
N LYS A 420 9.25 1.27 -7.26
CA LYS A 420 9.18 2.65 -7.75
C LYS A 420 8.53 3.53 -6.69
N LEU A 421 9.20 4.60 -6.31
CA LEU A 421 8.81 5.51 -5.23
C LEU A 421 8.32 6.85 -5.79
N PHE A 422 7.00 7.00 -5.91
CA PHE A 422 6.36 8.20 -6.43
C PHE A 422 5.83 9.13 -5.32
N SER A 423 5.28 10.29 -5.70
CA SER A 423 4.59 11.19 -4.78
C SER A 423 3.28 10.62 -4.24
N ARG A 424 2.57 9.79 -5.03
CA ARG A 424 1.30 9.15 -4.65
C ARG A 424 1.31 7.65 -4.97
N GLY A 425 1.69 6.87 -3.97
CA GLY A 425 1.69 5.40 -4.05
C GLY A 425 2.99 4.84 -4.64
N ASN A 426 3.26 3.58 -4.27
CA ASN A 426 4.45 2.85 -4.70
C ASN A 426 4.04 1.75 -5.68
N ALA A 427 4.86 1.50 -6.70
CA ALA A 427 4.64 0.42 -7.65
C ALA A 427 5.75 -0.62 -7.54
N LEU A 428 5.38 -1.90 -7.55
CA LEU A 428 6.31 -3.02 -7.52
C LEU A 428 6.56 -3.52 -8.94
N VAL A 429 7.81 -3.81 -9.27
CA VAL A 429 8.24 -4.34 -10.56
C VAL A 429 9.17 -5.51 -10.32
N SER A 430 9.05 -6.56 -11.11
CA SER A 430 9.98 -7.69 -11.06
C SER A 430 10.21 -8.31 -12.44
N VAL A 431 11.30 -9.04 -12.56
CA VAL A 431 11.64 -9.93 -13.69
C VAL A 431 11.99 -11.30 -13.13
N SER A 432 11.58 -12.35 -13.84
CA SER A 432 12.02 -13.71 -13.50
C SER A 432 13.52 -13.85 -13.78
N SER A 433 14.23 -14.52 -12.89
CA SER A 433 15.65 -14.80 -13.03
C SER A 433 15.92 -15.79 -14.17
N GLU A 434 17.04 -15.63 -14.87
CA GLU A 434 17.55 -16.64 -15.81
C GLU A 434 18.37 -17.74 -15.12
N GLN A 435 18.72 -17.55 -13.84
CA GLN A 435 19.47 -18.55 -13.10
C GLN A 435 18.61 -19.79 -12.78
N ALA A 436 19.27 -20.95 -12.69
CA ALA A 436 18.60 -22.18 -12.30
C ALA A 436 18.10 -22.09 -10.86
N GLN A 437 16.90 -22.60 -10.61
CA GLN A 437 16.32 -22.61 -9.28
C GLN A 437 17.12 -23.54 -8.36
N SER A 438 17.70 -22.99 -7.28
CA SER A 438 18.61 -23.72 -6.39
C SER A 438 18.03 -23.97 -5.00
N GLU A 439 17.11 -23.13 -4.52
CA GLU A 439 16.52 -23.26 -3.18
C GLU A 439 15.07 -22.72 -3.13
N ALA A 440 14.25 -23.30 -2.25
CA ALA A 440 12.91 -22.80 -1.96
C ALA A 440 12.98 -21.67 -0.92
N LEU A 441 12.70 -20.43 -1.34
CA LEU A 441 12.71 -19.26 -0.46
C LEU A 441 11.43 -19.17 0.40
N PRO A 442 11.53 -18.68 1.66
CA PRO A 442 10.37 -18.54 2.52
C PRO A 442 9.42 -17.43 2.03
N VAL A 443 8.12 -17.63 2.25
CA VAL A 443 7.12 -16.56 2.14
C VAL A 443 7.08 -15.82 3.47
N LEU A 444 7.62 -14.61 3.52
CA LEU A 444 7.66 -13.80 4.73
C LEU A 444 6.46 -12.86 4.82
N PHE A 445 5.91 -12.75 6.03
CA PHE A 445 4.74 -11.91 6.34
C PHE A 445 3.60 -12.11 5.32
N PRO A 446 3.17 -13.37 5.08
CA PRO A 446 2.02 -13.60 4.23
C PRO A 446 0.86 -12.81 4.82
N ARG A 447 0.20 -11.97 4.01
CA ARG A 447 -1.07 -11.39 4.44
C ARG A 447 -1.92 -12.54 4.96
N PRO A 448 -2.41 -12.52 6.21
CA PRO A 448 -3.22 -13.60 6.71
C PRO A 448 -4.35 -13.79 5.73
N LYS A 449 -4.38 -14.95 5.08
CA LYS A 449 -5.50 -15.36 4.25
C LYS A 449 -6.74 -15.69 5.09
N VAL A 450 -6.78 -15.25 6.34
CA VAL A 450 -7.50 -15.82 7.49
C VAL A 450 -7.39 -17.37 7.50
N GLN A 451 -7.05 -17.93 8.64
CA GLN A 451 -6.99 -19.40 8.79
C GLN A 451 -7.47 -19.82 10.17
N SER A 452 -7.75 -18.86 11.06
CA SER A 452 -8.30 -19.11 12.37
C SER A 452 -9.35 -18.05 12.67
N TRP A 453 -10.58 -18.48 12.94
CA TRP A 453 -11.70 -17.63 13.35
C TRP A 453 -11.40 -16.83 14.63
N GLU A 454 -10.47 -17.31 15.45
CA GLU A 454 -10.02 -16.64 16.68
C GLU A 454 -9.36 -15.28 16.42
N LYS A 455 -8.92 -15.01 15.18
CA LYS A 455 -8.30 -13.73 14.83
C LYS A 455 -9.30 -12.65 14.40
N LEU A 456 -10.58 -13.00 14.27
CA LEU A 456 -11.64 -12.06 13.92
C LEU A 456 -11.90 -11.06 15.04
N ASP A 457 -12.28 -9.84 14.69
CA ASP A 457 -12.73 -8.83 15.64
C ASP A 457 -14.12 -9.15 16.22
N ASP A 458 -14.57 -8.39 17.22
CA ASP A 458 -15.86 -8.64 17.89
C ASP A 458 -17.08 -8.55 16.96
N LYS A 459 -17.04 -7.69 15.94
CA LYS A 459 -18.13 -7.52 14.97
C LYS A 459 -18.16 -8.69 14.00
N GLU A 460 -17.00 -9.09 13.50
CA GLU A 460 -16.81 -10.23 12.62
C GLU A 460 -17.20 -11.54 13.31
N ARG A 461 -16.78 -11.74 14.57
CA ARG A 461 -17.18 -12.91 15.38
C ARG A 461 -18.69 -12.99 15.58
N LYS A 462 -19.36 -11.87 15.84
CA LYS A 462 -20.84 -11.83 15.95
C LYS A 462 -21.51 -12.27 14.64
N ARG A 463 -21.00 -11.82 13.50
CA ARG A 463 -21.50 -12.23 12.18
C ARG A 463 -21.26 -13.72 11.95
N LEU A 464 -20.06 -14.22 12.28
CA LEU A 464 -19.71 -15.64 12.18
C LEU A 464 -20.63 -16.51 13.04
N PHE A 465 -20.83 -16.19 14.32
CA PHE A 465 -21.71 -16.97 15.19
C PHE A 465 -23.19 -16.87 14.78
N HIS A 466 -23.60 -15.81 14.07
CA HIS A 466 -24.92 -15.76 13.46
C HIS A 466 -25.08 -16.80 12.34
N LEU A 467 -24.05 -16.99 11.50
CA LEU A 467 -24.04 -18.03 10.46
C LEU A 467 -24.13 -19.43 11.09
N VAL A 468 -23.33 -19.68 12.12
CA VAL A 468 -23.32 -20.96 12.86
C VAL A 468 -24.69 -21.24 13.48
N LYS A 469 -25.29 -20.25 14.14
CA LYS A 469 -26.63 -20.37 14.75
C LYS A 469 -27.71 -20.77 13.73
N ASN A 470 -27.59 -20.27 12.49
CA ASN A 470 -28.52 -20.59 11.42
C ASN A 470 -28.08 -21.84 10.61
N GLN A 471 -27.06 -22.58 11.04
CA GLN A 471 -26.54 -23.78 10.37
C GLN A 471 -26.27 -23.56 8.88
N VAL A 472 -25.66 -22.42 8.55
CA VAL A 472 -25.34 -22.09 7.16
C VAL A 472 -24.36 -23.12 6.58
N GLN A 473 -24.76 -23.75 5.48
CA GLN A 473 -24.02 -24.78 4.75
C GLN A 473 -23.39 -24.27 3.46
N TYR A 474 -23.90 -23.16 2.94
CA TYR A 474 -23.43 -22.54 1.71
C TYR A 474 -23.70 -21.04 1.77
N LEU A 475 -22.81 -20.23 1.19
CA LEU A 475 -23.08 -18.83 0.89
C LEU A 475 -22.71 -18.58 -0.56
N SER A 476 -23.68 -18.07 -1.32
CA SER A 476 -23.44 -17.74 -2.72
C SER A 476 -22.36 -16.66 -2.87
N GLY A 477 -21.33 -16.97 -3.62
CA GLY A 477 -20.23 -16.05 -3.89
C GLY A 477 -20.61 -14.91 -4.85
N THR A 478 -19.66 -14.01 -5.04
CA THR A 478 -19.69 -12.92 -6.00
C THR A 478 -19.54 -13.42 -7.42
N MET A 479 -20.19 -12.74 -8.36
CA MET A 479 -20.14 -13.07 -9.78
C MET A 479 -19.36 -11.99 -10.52
N ALA A 480 -18.29 -12.38 -11.20
CA ALA A 480 -17.52 -11.48 -12.04
C ALA A 480 -18.25 -11.21 -13.37
N PRO A 481 -18.22 -9.96 -13.86
CA PRO A 481 -18.71 -9.66 -15.20
C PRO A 481 -17.71 -10.13 -16.25
N ALA A 482 -18.19 -10.32 -17.47
CA ALA A 482 -17.34 -10.47 -18.63
C ALA A 482 -16.35 -9.32 -18.77
N ALA A 483 -15.17 -9.63 -19.31
CA ALA A 483 -14.17 -8.62 -19.61
C ALA A 483 -14.68 -7.69 -20.73
N ALA A 484 -14.21 -6.44 -20.72
CA ALA A 484 -14.46 -5.53 -21.82
C ALA A 484 -13.64 -5.92 -23.06
N ASP A 485 -14.23 -5.80 -24.24
CA ASP A 485 -13.50 -5.82 -25.51
C ASP A 485 -13.13 -4.38 -25.90
N LYS A 486 -11.85 -4.06 -25.76
CA LYS A 486 -11.33 -2.72 -26.05
C LYS A 486 -11.26 -2.42 -27.55
N GLU A 487 -11.19 -3.45 -28.39
CA GLU A 487 -11.10 -3.32 -29.84
C GLU A 487 -12.49 -3.12 -30.44
N LYS A 488 -13.48 -3.87 -29.95
CA LYS A 488 -14.89 -3.76 -30.36
C LYS A 488 -15.66 -2.67 -29.63
N ASN A 489 -15.02 -1.99 -28.67
CA ASN A 489 -15.64 -1.00 -27.80
C ASN A 489 -16.92 -1.56 -27.16
N ASP A 490 -16.76 -2.67 -26.44
CA ASP A 490 -17.83 -3.41 -25.76
C ASP A 490 -17.49 -3.54 -24.27
N LEU A 491 -18.37 -3.06 -23.40
CA LEU A 491 -18.14 -2.97 -21.96
C LEU A 491 -18.28 -4.32 -21.25
N GLU A 492 -19.13 -5.22 -21.72
CA GLU A 492 -19.34 -6.57 -21.17
C GLU A 492 -19.49 -7.56 -22.30
N SER A 493 -18.34 -8.02 -22.82
CA SER A 493 -18.33 -8.76 -24.06
C SER A 493 -18.66 -10.24 -23.87
N LEU A 494 -19.74 -10.67 -24.52
CA LEU A 494 -20.14 -12.07 -24.60
C LEU A 494 -19.00 -12.94 -25.16
N GLU A 495 -18.37 -12.49 -26.24
CA GLU A 495 -17.25 -13.20 -26.86
C GLU A 495 -16.08 -13.37 -25.89
N LYS A 496 -15.70 -12.31 -25.16
CA LYS A 496 -14.62 -12.42 -24.16
C LYS A 496 -14.98 -13.36 -23.00
N ALA A 497 -16.26 -13.48 -22.65
CA ALA A 497 -16.71 -14.45 -21.66
C ALA A 497 -16.56 -15.89 -22.16
N LEU A 498 -16.94 -16.17 -23.41
CA LEU A 498 -16.75 -17.49 -24.04
C LEU A 498 -15.26 -17.82 -24.22
N ASP A 499 -14.46 -16.85 -24.67
CA ASP A 499 -13.01 -16.98 -24.83
C ASP A 499 -12.31 -17.30 -23.50
N TYR A 500 -12.77 -16.71 -22.40
CA TYR A 500 -12.26 -17.05 -21.07
C TYR A 500 -12.40 -18.56 -20.81
N TYR A 501 -13.59 -19.13 -21.04
CA TYR A 501 -13.82 -20.56 -20.82
C TYR A 501 -13.01 -21.43 -21.79
N ARG A 502 -12.90 -21.04 -23.08
CA ARG A 502 -12.02 -21.74 -24.04
C ARG A 502 -10.56 -21.77 -23.57
N GLN A 503 -10.04 -20.64 -23.07
CA GLN A 503 -8.67 -20.54 -22.55
C GLN A 503 -8.46 -21.35 -21.27
N GLN A 504 -9.52 -21.68 -20.54
CA GLN A 504 -9.49 -22.60 -19.39
C GLN A 504 -9.72 -24.07 -19.78
N GLU A 505 -9.73 -24.39 -21.08
CA GLU A 505 -10.01 -25.73 -21.62
C GLU A 505 -11.35 -26.27 -21.10
N VAL A 506 -12.39 -25.45 -21.22
CA VAL A 506 -13.79 -25.85 -21.03
C VAL A 506 -14.42 -25.97 -22.41
N ASP A 507 -14.92 -27.15 -22.75
CA ASP A 507 -15.49 -27.43 -24.07
C ASP A 507 -16.97 -27.05 -24.17
N GLN A 508 -17.70 -27.09 -23.05
CA GLN A 508 -19.14 -26.81 -23.01
C GLN A 508 -19.50 -25.88 -21.85
N VAL A 509 -20.41 -24.94 -22.13
CA VAL A 509 -20.96 -24.01 -21.13
C VAL A 509 -22.48 -23.97 -21.21
N VAL A 510 -23.12 -23.65 -20.09
CA VAL A 510 -24.56 -23.42 -19.99
C VAL A 510 -24.82 -21.92 -19.85
N LEU A 511 -25.70 -21.40 -20.70
CA LEU A 511 -26.18 -20.02 -20.66
C LEU A 511 -27.58 -20.01 -20.04
N GLU A 512 -27.71 -19.32 -18.91
CA GLU A 512 -28.96 -19.19 -18.16
C GLU A 512 -29.43 -17.72 -18.14
N PRO A 513 -30.74 -17.46 -18.02
CA PRO A 513 -31.25 -16.11 -17.79
C PRO A 513 -30.68 -15.53 -16.48
N LYS A 514 -30.23 -14.28 -16.51
CA LYS A 514 -29.89 -13.54 -15.30
C LYS A 514 -31.14 -12.84 -14.77
N TYR A 515 -31.75 -13.44 -13.75
CA TYR A 515 -32.91 -12.87 -13.07
C TYR A 515 -32.53 -11.63 -12.26
N MET A 516 -33.40 -10.61 -12.27
CA MET A 516 -33.20 -9.37 -11.53
C MET A 516 -33.93 -9.41 -10.19
N GLY A 517 -33.25 -9.90 -9.15
CA GLY A 517 -33.84 -10.13 -7.84
C GLY A 517 -32.86 -10.00 -6.67
N SER A 518 -33.02 -10.87 -5.69
CA SER A 518 -32.08 -11.03 -4.58
C SER A 518 -31.69 -12.50 -4.39
N ARG A 519 -30.41 -12.80 -4.61
CA ARG A 519 -29.81 -14.12 -4.39
C ARG A 519 -30.14 -14.68 -3.00
N ALA A 520 -30.67 -15.90 -2.96
CA ALA A 520 -31.06 -16.59 -1.74
C ALA A 520 -30.81 -18.10 -1.81
N ASN A 521 -30.30 -18.66 -0.71
CA ASN A 521 -30.21 -20.10 -0.51
C ASN A 521 -31.43 -20.58 0.26
N VAL A 522 -32.26 -21.43 -0.34
CA VAL A 522 -33.48 -21.97 0.27
C VAL A 522 -33.21 -23.37 0.82
N TYR A 523 -33.48 -23.54 2.11
CA TYR A 523 -33.50 -24.81 2.81
C TYR A 523 -34.94 -25.30 2.83
N LEU A 524 -35.30 -26.11 1.83
CA LEU A 524 -36.66 -26.61 1.63
C LEU A 524 -36.82 -27.95 2.33
N PHE A 525 -37.53 -27.96 3.46
CA PHE A 525 -37.87 -29.17 4.20
C PHE A 525 -39.21 -29.77 3.72
N ASP A 526 -39.46 -31.02 4.10
CA ASP A 526 -40.77 -31.68 3.91
C ASP A 526 -41.89 -31.00 4.72
N LYS A 527 -41.56 -30.39 5.85
CA LYS A 527 -42.45 -29.56 6.66
C LYS A 527 -42.21 -28.08 6.41
N LEU A 528 -43.29 -27.37 6.08
CA LEU A 528 -43.23 -25.95 5.72
C LEU A 528 -42.67 -25.06 6.85
N GLU A 529 -42.98 -25.40 8.10
CA GLU A 529 -42.53 -24.68 9.30
C GLU A 529 -41.02 -24.74 9.54
N ASP A 530 -40.34 -25.74 8.98
CA ASP A 530 -38.89 -25.92 9.08
C ASP A 530 -38.14 -25.17 7.95
N CYS A 531 -38.85 -24.74 6.89
CA CYS A 531 -38.25 -24.06 5.75
C CYS A 531 -37.68 -22.69 6.09
N TYR A 532 -36.55 -22.35 5.47
CA TYR A 532 -36.00 -21.00 5.57
C TYR A 532 -35.13 -20.63 4.37
N ALA A 533 -34.86 -19.33 4.22
CA ALA A 533 -33.94 -18.80 3.23
C ALA A 533 -32.84 -17.97 3.87
N ILE A 534 -31.62 -18.09 3.34
CA ILE A 534 -30.43 -17.32 3.73
C ILE A 534 -30.04 -16.41 2.57
N SER A 535 -29.86 -15.12 2.85
CA SER A 535 -29.36 -14.14 1.88
C SER A 535 -27.88 -14.35 1.60
N ARG A 536 -27.39 -13.81 0.47
CA ARG A 536 -25.96 -13.78 0.13
C ARG A 536 -25.04 -13.31 1.27
N LYS A 537 -25.48 -12.40 2.13
CA LYS A 537 -24.68 -11.89 3.26
C LYS A 537 -24.68 -12.81 4.49
N GLY A 538 -25.46 -13.88 4.47
CA GLY A 538 -25.55 -14.86 5.56
C GLY A 538 -26.66 -14.61 6.57
N TYR A 539 -27.65 -13.78 6.24
CA TYR A 539 -28.77 -13.49 7.12
C TYR A 539 -30.03 -14.21 6.67
N LYS A 540 -30.80 -14.72 7.65
CA LYS A 540 -32.14 -15.29 7.39
C LYS A 540 -33.06 -14.23 6.78
N ILE A 541 -33.65 -14.54 5.64
CA ILE A 541 -34.57 -13.64 4.93
C ILE A 541 -35.93 -13.64 5.66
N ARG A 542 -36.46 -12.45 5.90
CA ARG A 542 -37.73 -12.21 6.61
C ARG A 542 -38.56 -11.17 5.87
N VAL A 543 -38.93 -11.48 4.63
CA VAL A 543 -39.85 -10.65 3.84
C VAL A 543 -41.29 -11.17 4.02
N PRO A 544 -42.30 -10.30 3.93
CA PRO A 544 -43.69 -10.75 3.90
C PRO A 544 -43.92 -11.80 2.81
N GLU A 545 -44.78 -12.79 3.09
CA GLU A 545 -45.15 -13.86 2.15
C GLU A 545 -44.03 -14.85 1.77
N ILE A 546 -42.88 -14.85 2.48
CA ILE A 546 -41.80 -15.82 2.20
C ILE A 546 -42.27 -17.27 2.37
N GLU A 547 -43.21 -17.54 3.27
CA GLU A 547 -43.79 -18.87 3.48
C GLU A 547 -44.54 -19.38 2.24
N ARG A 548 -45.11 -18.47 1.43
CA ARG A 548 -45.77 -18.83 0.17
C ARG A 548 -44.77 -19.36 -0.85
N VAL A 549 -43.57 -18.77 -0.92
CA VAL A 549 -42.47 -19.26 -1.76
C VAL A 549 -42.08 -20.67 -1.38
N PHE A 550 -41.99 -20.97 -0.08
CA PHE A 550 -41.69 -22.33 0.39
C PHE A 550 -42.81 -23.30 0.03
N ALA A 551 -44.08 -22.89 0.15
CA ALA A 551 -45.22 -23.72 -0.22
C ALA A 551 -45.24 -24.04 -1.72
N ASP A 552 -44.96 -23.04 -2.57
CA ASP A 552 -44.90 -23.22 -4.02
C ASP A 552 -43.76 -24.18 -4.42
N LEU A 553 -42.59 -24.06 -3.79
CA LEU A 553 -41.47 -24.99 -3.99
C LEU A 553 -41.78 -26.40 -3.47
N GLN A 554 -42.47 -26.53 -2.34
CA GLN A 554 -42.93 -27.83 -1.85
C GLN A 554 -43.88 -28.49 -2.84
N ILE A 555 -44.83 -27.75 -3.41
CA ILE A 555 -45.74 -28.27 -4.44
C ILE A 555 -44.93 -28.72 -5.66
N GLN A 556 -43.92 -27.97 -6.07
CA GLN A 556 -43.08 -28.31 -7.21
C GLN A 556 -42.28 -29.61 -6.99
N PHE A 557 -41.73 -29.82 -5.79
CA PHE A 557 -40.81 -30.93 -5.50
C PHE A 557 -41.41 -32.05 -4.63
N SER A 558 -42.69 -31.99 -4.26
CA SER A 558 -43.28 -32.91 -3.27
C SER A 558 -43.20 -34.37 -3.68
N ASP A 559 -43.44 -34.66 -4.95
CA ASP A 559 -43.48 -36.04 -5.46
C ASP A 559 -42.07 -36.64 -5.45
N TYR A 560 -41.10 -35.88 -5.97
CA TYR A 560 -39.69 -36.24 -5.91
C TYR A 560 -39.21 -36.46 -4.46
N MET A 561 -39.55 -35.56 -3.53
CA MET A 561 -39.14 -35.68 -2.14
C MET A 561 -39.76 -36.91 -1.45
N LYS A 562 -41.03 -37.22 -1.72
CA LYS A 562 -41.70 -38.41 -1.16
C LYS A 562 -41.14 -39.71 -1.71
N GLU A 563 -40.98 -39.81 -3.03
CA GLU A 563 -40.48 -41.01 -3.70
C GLU A 563 -39.06 -41.35 -3.27
N ASN A 564 -38.19 -40.34 -3.16
CA ASN A 564 -36.78 -40.51 -2.81
C ASN A 564 -36.50 -40.39 -1.31
N LYS A 565 -37.54 -40.26 -0.47
CA LYS A 565 -37.42 -40.09 0.99
C LYS A 565 -36.48 -38.94 1.37
N VAL A 566 -36.60 -37.82 0.66
CA VAL A 566 -35.85 -36.59 0.92
C VAL A 566 -36.49 -35.85 2.08
N ARG A 567 -35.66 -35.42 3.03
CA ARG A 567 -36.03 -34.55 4.15
C ARG A 567 -35.80 -33.07 3.83
N MET A 568 -34.73 -32.74 3.12
CA MET A 568 -34.38 -31.36 2.79
C MET A 568 -33.66 -31.25 1.44
N LEU A 569 -34.06 -30.27 0.64
CA LEU A 569 -33.32 -29.79 -0.53
C LEU A 569 -32.67 -28.44 -0.20
N LEU A 570 -31.37 -28.30 -0.48
CA LEU A 570 -30.68 -27.00 -0.42
C LEU A 570 -30.56 -26.44 -1.84
N LEU A 571 -31.32 -25.39 -2.10
CA LEU A 571 -31.43 -24.74 -3.41
C LEU A 571 -30.67 -23.41 -3.42
N ASP A 572 -29.96 -23.09 -4.49
CA ASP A 572 -29.52 -21.73 -4.80
C ASP A 572 -30.40 -21.14 -5.90
N GLY A 573 -30.82 -19.89 -5.71
CA GLY A 573 -31.77 -19.24 -6.59
C GLY A 573 -31.86 -17.74 -6.38
N GLU A 574 -32.75 -17.13 -7.16
CA GLU A 574 -33.04 -15.69 -7.07
C GLU A 574 -34.47 -15.49 -6.54
N LEU A 575 -34.60 -14.68 -5.48
CA LEU A 575 -35.89 -14.23 -4.97
C LEU A 575 -36.37 -13.00 -5.74
N LEU A 576 -37.57 -13.06 -6.28
CA LEU A 576 -38.16 -12.05 -7.17
C LEU A 576 -39.49 -11.54 -6.61
N PRO A 577 -39.88 -10.29 -6.89
CA PRO A 577 -39.14 -9.28 -7.67
C PRO A 577 -38.04 -8.58 -6.84
N TRP A 578 -37.13 -7.86 -7.51
CA TRP A 578 -36.06 -7.06 -6.86
C TRP A 578 -36.60 -6.15 -5.75
N ARG A 579 -37.79 -5.55 -5.96
CA ARG A 579 -38.43 -4.67 -4.99
C ARG A 579 -38.65 -5.31 -3.61
N ALA A 580 -38.88 -6.62 -3.53
CA ALA A 580 -39.17 -7.31 -2.27
C ALA A 580 -38.08 -7.12 -1.20
N MET A 581 -36.83 -6.98 -1.62
CA MET A 581 -35.69 -6.67 -0.73
C MET A 581 -35.00 -5.34 -1.06
N GLY A 582 -35.29 -4.77 -2.23
CA GLY A 582 -34.63 -3.58 -2.78
C GLY A 582 -35.46 -2.29 -2.72
N GLU A 583 -36.68 -2.30 -2.19
CA GLU A 583 -37.59 -1.12 -2.24
C GLU A 583 -36.95 0.18 -1.73
N ASN A 584 -36.30 0.14 -0.56
CA ASN A 584 -35.64 1.32 -0.01
C ASN A 584 -34.51 1.83 -0.92
N LEU A 585 -33.78 0.93 -1.57
CA LEU A 585 -32.71 1.30 -2.49
C LEU A 585 -33.28 1.98 -3.74
N ILE A 586 -34.38 1.44 -4.29
CA ILE A 586 -35.10 2.04 -5.43
C ILE A 586 -35.56 3.46 -5.09
N GLN A 587 -36.19 3.63 -3.92
CA GLN A 587 -36.75 4.90 -3.47
C GLN A 587 -35.70 5.96 -3.16
N LEU A 588 -34.55 5.56 -2.60
CA LEU A 588 -33.53 6.50 -2.11
C LEU A 588 -32.41 6.77 -3.13
N GLU A 589 -32.09 5.83 -4.01
CA GLU A 589 -30.94 5.96 -4.91
C GLU A 589 -31.34 6.10 -6.38
N TYR A 590 -32.36 5.38 -6.85
CA TYR A 590 -32.71 5.35 -8.28
C TYR A 590 -33.75 6.41 -8.68
N LEU A 591 -34.87 6.49 -7.96
CA LEU A 591 -35.92 7.49 -8.26
C LEU A 591 -35.45 8.94 -8.12
N PRO A 592 -34.62 9.31 -7.12
CA PRO A 592 -34.11 10.68 -7.01
C PRO A 592 -33.20 11.08 -8.16
N VAL A 593 -32.40 10.14 -8.69
CA VAL A 593 -31.56 10.37 -9.88
C VAL A 593 -32.43 10.71 -11.08
N ALA A 594 -33.48 9.92 -11.36
CA ALA A 594 -34.43 10.20 -12.44
C ALA A 594 -35.08 11.60 -12.30
N LYS A 595 -35.46 11.99 -11.07
CA LYS A 595 -36.03 13.31 -10.79
C LYS A 595 -35.02 14.45 -10.98
N GLY A 596 -33.77 14.23 -10.57
CA GLY A 596 -32.67 15.18 -10.74
C GLY A 596 -32.42 15.46 -12.23
N ILE A 597 -32.27 14.41 -13.02
CA ILE A 597 -32.06 14.49 -14.47
C ILE A 597 -33.23 15.24 -15.15
N LYS A 598 -34.47 14.89 -14.80
CA LYS A 598 -35.65 15.57 -15.33
C LYS A 598 -35.64 17.07 -15.05
N THR A 599 -35.20 17.46 -13.85
CA THR A 599 -35.11 18.86 -13.44
C THR A 599 -34.00 19.59 -14.20
N GLU A 600 -32.85 18.93 -14.38
CA GLU A 600 -31.72 19.46 -15.16
C GLU A 600 -32.10 19.68 -16.63
N ILE A 601 -32.72 18.69 -17.28
CA ILE A 601 -33.19 18.80 -18.67
C ILE A 601 -34.19 19.96 -18.82
N ALA A 602 -35.14 20.11 -17.89
CA ALA A 602 -36.09 21.22 -17.91
C ALA A 602 -35.39 22.59 -17.77
N PHE A 603 -34.37 22.69 -16.92
CA PHE A 603 -33.56 23.89 -16.78
C PHE A 603 -32.75 24.21 -18.05
N LEU A 604 -32.11 23.21 -18.66
CA LEU A 604 -31.34 23.38 -19.90
C LEU A 604 -32.22 23.85 -21.06
N LYS A 605 -33.43 23.31 -21.17
CA LYS A 605 -34.45 23.77 -22.13
C LYS A 605 -34.82 25.24 -21.93
N ASN A 606 -35.14 25.61 -20.69
CA ASN A 606 -35.63 26.96 -20.37
C ASN A 606 -34.54 28.03 -20.42
N SER A 607 -33.29 27.68 -20.11
CA SER A 607 -32.16 28.62 -20.10
C SER A 607 -31.56 28.88 -21.47
N HIS A 608 -31.94 28.10 -22.50
CA HIS A 608 -31.30 28.10 -23.82
C HIS A 608 -29.79 27.85 -23.76
N PHE A 609 -29.29 27.21 -22.70
CA PHE A 609 -27.86 26.97 -22.48
C PHE A 609 -27.22 26.22 -23.64
N SER A 610 -27.86 25.16 -24.15
CA SER A 610 -27.34 24.35 -25.25
C SER A 610 -27.07 25.19 -26.50
N LYS A 611 -28.02 26.08 -26.85
CA LYS A 611 -27.85 26.99 -27.99
C LYS A 611 -26.69 27.97 -27.77
N LEU A 612 -26.62 28.58 -26.59
CA LEU A 612 -25.51 29.50 -26.26
C LEU A 612 -24.15 28.80 -26.23
N PHE A 613 -24.11 27.53 -25.84
CA PHE A 613 -22.90 26.70 -25.82
C PHE A 613 -22.46 26.32 -27.25
N GLU A 614 -23.40 26.01 -28.13
CA GLU A 614 -23.17 25.80 -29.57
C GLU A 614 -22.70 27.09 -30.25
N ASP A 615 -23.38 28.23 -30.03
CA ASP A 615 -23.00 29.53 -30.56
C ASP A 615 -21.56 29.91 -30.16
N LEU A 616 -21.16 29.60 -28.92
CA LEU A 616 -19.78 29.79 -28.45
C LEU A 616 -18.80 28.85 -29.16
N GLY A 617 -19.21 27.60 -29.43
CA GLY A 617 -18.42 26.64 -30.19
C GLY A 617 -18.17 27.11 -31.62
N ASP A 618 -19.17 27.67 -32.28
CA ASP A 618 -19.04 28.25 -33.62
C ASP A 618 -18.05 29.44 -33.61
N GLN A 619 -18.09 30.27 -32.57
CA GLN A 619 -17.12 31.37 -32.39
C GLN A 619 -15.69 30.87 -32.13
N VAL A 620 -15.53 29.73 -31.44
CA VAL A 620 -14.22 29.10 -31.26
C VAL A 620 -13.74 28.51 -32.60
N ALA A 621 -14.59 27.79 -33.33
CA ALA A 621 -14.27 27.12 -34.58
C ALA A 621 -13.96 28.10 -35.73
N THR A 622 -14.61 29.27 -35.75
CA THR A 622 -14.32 30.35 -36.71
C THR A 622 -13.05 31.14 -36.36
N SER A 623 -12.42 30.87 -35.21
CA SER A 623 -11.17 31.50 -34.78
C SER A 623 -9.99 30.53 -34.89
N ASP A 624 -8.76 31.08 -34.93
CA ASP A 624 -7.53 30.28 -34.85
C ASP A 624 -7.23 29.77 -33.42
N PHE A 625 -8.13 30.00 -32.46
CA PHE A 625 -7.84 29.78 -31.04
C PHE A 625 -7.53 28.33 -30.69
N GLN A 626 -8.25 27.37 -31.29
CA GLN A 626 -8.02 25.96 -31.01
C GLN A 626 -6.60 25.55 -31.43
N THR A 627 -6.18 25.90 -32.64
CA THR A 627 -4.83 25.65 -33.15
C THR A 627 -3.78 26.36 -32.29
N ASP A 628 -3.98 27.64 -32.00
CA ASP A 628 -3.07 28.42 -31.17
C ASP A 628 -2.94 27.87 -29.75
N SER A 629 -4.00 27.28 -29.20
CA SER A 629 -3.99 26.75 -27.84
C SER A 629 -3.01 25.58 -27.66
N TYR A 630 -2.64 24.89 -28.74
CA TYR A 630 -1.62 23.84 -28.74
C TYR A 630 -0.18 24.38 -28.82
N HIS A 631 0.01 25.61 -29.30
CA HIS A 631 1.33 26.16 -29.62
C HIS A 631 1.73 27.37 -28.77
N LEU A 632 0.76 28.11 -28.20
CA LEU A 632 0.99 29.34 -27.47
C LEU A 632 0.76 29.18 -25.97
N SER A 633 1.59 29.83 -25.16
CA SER A 633 1.41 29.89 -23.71
C SER A 633 0.16 30.68 -23.31
N LYS A 634 -0.35 30.46 -22.09
CA LYS A 634 -1.52 31.19 -21.56
C LYS A 634 -1.38 32.72 -21.66
N LYS A 635 -0.17 33.25 -21.41
CA LYS A 635 0.13 34.69 -21.47
C LYS A 635 0.09 35.22 -22.91
N GLN A 636 0.55 34.42 -23.88
CA GLN A 636 0.52 34.78 -25.31
C GLN A 636 -0.90 34.73 -25.86
N LEU A 637 -1.70 33.72 -25.50
CA LEU A 637 -3.12 33.65 -25.85
C LEU A 637 -3.89 34.84 -25.29
N ALA A 638 -3.69 35.17 -24.01
CA ALA A 638 -4.32 36.33 -23.38
C ALA A 638 -3.94 37.66 -24.06
N LYS A 639 -2.72 37.78 -24.59
CA LYS A 639 -2.30 38.95 -25.37
C LYS A 639 -2.96 39.01 -26.75
N LYS A 640 -3.16 37.86 -27.41
CA LYS A 640 -3.72 37.77 -28.78
C LYS A 640 -5.24 37.90 -28.80
N TYR A 641 -5.93 37.26 -27.86
CA TYR A 641 -7.41 37.16 -27.83
C TYR A 641 -8.04 37.93 -26.67
N GLY A 642 -7.25 38.52 -25.77
CA GLY A 642 -7.75 39.13 -24.54
C GLY A 642 -7.97 38.12 -23.42
N GLU A 643 -7.87 38.58 -22.17
CA GLU A 643 -7.93 37.71 -20.99
C GLU A 643 -9.29 37.00 -20.83
N HIS A 644 -10.39 37.72 -21.04
CA HIS A 644 -11.74 37.19 -20.88
C HIS A 644 -12.06 36.10 -21.91
N GLN A 645 -11.87 36.40 -23.20
CA GLN A 645 -12.15 35.46 -24.29
C GLN A 645 -11.24 34.23 -24.21
N THR A 646 -9.94 34.43 -23.89
CA THR A 646 -9.01 33.32 -23.66
C THR A 646 -9.50 32.40 -22.55
N ARG A 647 -10.01 32.95 -21.44
CA ARG A 647 -10.58 32.15 -20.35
C ARG A 647 -11.81 31.38 -20.85
N GLN A 648 -12.75 32.06 -21.48
CA GLN A 648 -14.01 31.48 -21.95
C GLN A 648 -13.79 30.34 -22.95
N TYR A 649 -12.96 30.55 -23.98
CA TYR A 649 -12.68 29.54 -25.00
C TYR A 649 -11.90 28.35 -24.45
N ARG A 650 -11.00 28.56 -23.47
CA ARG A 650 -10.32 27.45 -22.79
C ARG A 650 -11.27 26.60 -21.96
N GLU A 651 -12.21 27.21 -21.24
CA GLU A 651 -13.19 26.44 -20.49
C GLU A 651 -14.13 25.70 -21.44
N TRP A 652 -14.51 26.30 -22.57
CA TRP A 652 -15.27 25.60 -23.62
C TRP A 652 -14.49 24.41 -24.19
N LEU A 653 -13.22 24.57 -24.59
CA LEU A 653 -12.39 23.46 -25.12
C LEU A 653 -12.22 22.29 -24.12
N LYS A 654 -12.26 22.57 -22.82
CA LYS A 654 -12.25 21.52 -21.78
C LYS A 654 -13.60 20.81 -21.64
N ALA A 655 -14.70 21.56 -21.76
CA ALA A 655 -16.05 21.09 -21.52
C ALA A 655 -16.66 20.40 -22.75
N ALA A 656 -16.42 20.93 -23.95
CA ALA A 656 -17.02 20.49 -25.21
C ALA A 656 -16.86 18.98 -25.49
N PRO A 657 -15.70 18.34 -25.24
CA PRO A 657 -15.58 16.89 -25.39
C PRO A 657 -16.61 16.12 -24.53
N GLN A 658 -16.90 16.61 -23.33
CA GLN A 658 -17.72 15.89 -22.34
C GLN A 658 -19.20 16.26 -22.42
N GLN A 659 -19.59 17.16 -23.31
CA GLN A 659 -20.99 17.55 -23.44
C GLN A 659 -21.82 16.46 -24.10
N VAL A 660 -23.02 16.26 -23.56
CA VAL A 660 -24.02 15.32 -24.06
C VAL A 660 -25.18 16.16 -24.57
N SER A 661 -25.62 15.91 -25.79
CA SER A 661 -26.69 16.71 -26.40
C SER A 661 -27.98 16.61 -25.58
N LEU A 662 -28.82 17.65 -25.63
CA LEU A 662 -30.08 17.65 -24.88
C LEU A 662 -30.97 16.46 -25.30
N GLN A 663 -31.00 16.15 -26.60
CA GLN A 663 -31.72 15.00 -27.13
C GLN A 663 -31.21 13.68 -26.54
N GLU A 664 -29.88 13.47 -26.53
CA GLU A 664 -29.27 12.27 -25.94
C GLU A 664 -29.58 12.14 -24.45
N GLN A 665 -29.63 13.24 -23.70
CA GLN A 665 -30.01 13.22 -22.28
C GLN A 665 -31.47 12.82 -22.07
N GLU A 666 -32.38 13.23 -22.95
CA GLU A 666 -33.79 12.87 -22.89
C GLU A 666 -34.03 11.39 -23.20
N GLU A 667 -33.36 10.88 -24.24
CA GLU A 667 -33.37 9.46 -24.59
C GLU A 667 -32.81 8.62 -23.43
N ALA A 668 -31.70 9.05 -22.83
CA ALA A 668 -31.08 8.41 -21.67
C ALA A 668 -32.00 8.41 -20.44
N LEU A 669 -32.69 9.52 -20.15
CA LEU A 669 -33.66 9.60 -19.05
C LEU A 669 -34.83 8.63 -19.27
N THR A 670 -35.34 8.58 -20.50
CA THR A 670 -36.45 7.70 -20.87
C THR A 670 -36.06 6.24 -20.65
N LEU A 671 -34.89 5.83 -21.14
CA LEU A 671 -34.36 4.49 -20.94
C LEU A 671 -34.16 4.17 -19.45
N TYR A 672 -33.56 5.09 -18.69
CA TYR A 672 -33.34 4.91 -17.25
C TYR A 672 -34.67 4.71 -16.48
N GLN A 673 -35.70 5.49 -16.79
CA GLN A 673 -37.04 5.34 -16.19
C GLN A 673 -37.70 4.02 -16.58
N GLN A 674 -37.65 3.64 -17.86
CA GLN A 674 -38.18 2.35 -18.33
C GLN A 674 -37.54 1.18 -17.59
N GLN A 675 -36.24 1.22 -17.32
CA GLN A 675 -35.55 0.15 -16.58
C GLN A 675 -35.90 0.14 -15.09
N ILE A 676 -36.09 1.32 -14.47
CA ILE A 676 -36.60 1.39 -13.09
C ILE A 676 -38.01 0.80 -13.01
N ASP A 677 -38.90 1.16 -13.94
CA ASP A 677 -40.29 0.68 -13.94
C ASP A 677 -40.36 -0.82 -14.20
N LEU A 678 -39.51 -1.33 -15.11
CA LEU A 678 -39.41 -2.75 -15.43
C LEU A 678 -39.00 -3.59 -14.21
N TYR A 679 -37.90 -3.23 -13.54
CA TYR A 679 -37.34 -4.05 -12.46
C TYR A 679 -37.85 -3.68 -11.06
N GLY A 680 -38.37 -2.47 -10.90
CA GLY A 680 -38.95 -1.95 -9.66
C GLY A 680 -40.46 -2.17 -9.53
N LYS A 681 -41.06 -2.94 -10.44
CA LYS A 681 -42.48 -3.27 -10.40
C LYS A 681 -42.84 -4.08 -9.14
N GLU A 682 -44.04 -3.85 -8.62
CA GLU A 682 -44.65 -4.75 -7.64
C GLU A 682 -45.19 -5.98 -8.35
N ASP A 683 -44.70 -7.15 -7.96
CA ASP A 683 -45.18 -8.46 -8.42
C ASP A 683 -45.16 -9.44 -7.23
N PRO A 684 -45.98 -10.51 -7.25
CA PRO A 684 -45.98 -11.52 -6.19
C PRO A 684 -44.60 -12.14 -5.97
N LEU A 685 -44.28 -12.38 -4.71
CA LEU A 685 -43.02 -12.99 -4.31
C LEU A 685 -42.92 -14.41 -4.89
N HIS A 686 -41.83 -14.70 -5.60
CA HIS A 686 -41.56 -16.03 -6.15
C HIS A 686 -40.05 -16.28 -6.21
N PHE A 687 -39.65 -17.54 -6.39
CA PHE A 687 -38.26 -17.96 -6.40
C PHE A 687 -37.91 -18.72 -7.67
N LYS A 688 -36.79 -18.37 -8.28
CA LYS A 688 -36.23 -19.06 -9.45
C LYS A 688 -34.97 -19.78 -9.02
N ALA A 689 -35.10 -21.09 -8.76
CA ALA A 689 -33.96 -21.96 -8.50
C ALA A 689 -33.14 -22.16 -9.78
N PHE A 690 -31.82 -22.18 -9.66
CA PHE A 690 -30.88 -22.47 -10.75
C PHE A 690 -29.74 -23.39 -10.34
N ASP A 691 -29.69 -23.82 -9.07
CA ASP A 691 -28.73 -24.81 -8.58
C ASP A 691 -29.32 -25.64 -7.44
N LEU A 692 -28.98 -26.93 -7.41
CA LEU A 692 -29.34 -27.87 -6.34
C LEU A 692 -28.03 -28.28 -5.69
N LEU A 693 -27.76 -27.73 -4.51
CA LEU A 693 -26.46 -27.88 -3.88
C LEU A 693 -26.35 -29.22 -3.13
N LYS A 694 -27.42 -29.59 -2.41
CA LYS A 694 -27.38 -30.72 -1.49
C LYS A 694 -28.77 -31.31 -1.22
N ILE A 695 -28.82 -32.63 -1.08
CA ILE A 695 -29.99 -33.39 -0.65
C ILE A 695 -29.68 -34.01 0.71
N VAL A 696 -30.63 -33.91 1.65
CA VAL A 696 -30.59 -34.63 2.93
C VAL A 696 -31.78 -35.56 2.99
N TYR A 697 -31.51 -36.84 3.19
CA TYR A 697 -32.51 -37.91 3.23
C TYR A 697 -33.08 -38.11 4.63
N GLN A 698 -34.23 -38.77 4.74
CA GLN A 698 -34.88 -39.08 6.02
C GLN A 698 -34.03 -39.96 6.95
N ASN A 699 -33.09 -40.73 6.40
CA ASN A 699 -32.12 -41.53 7.17
C ASN A 699 -30.87 -40.72 7.59
N ASN A 700 -30.86 -39.40 7.39
CA ASN A 700 -29.74 -38.48 7.61
C ASN A 700 -28.51 -38.72 6.72
N GLN A 701 -28.63 -39.48 5.64
CA GLN A 701 -27.62 -39.44 4.58
C GLN A 701 -27.68 -38.09 3.87
N GLU A 702 -26.53 -37.58 3.48
CA GLU A 702 -26.39 -36.30 2.79
C GLU A 702 -25.64 -36.52 1.48
N GLU A 703 -26.15 -35.94 0.40
CA GLU A 703 -25.60 -36.05 -0.94
C GLU A 703 -25.35 -34.65 -1.49
N ILE A 704 -24.10 -34.41 -1.90
CA ILE A 704 -23.71 -33.20 -2.63
C ILE A 704 -23.91 -33.49 -4.10
N ILE A 705 -24.61 -32.62 -4.79
CA ILE A 705 -24.93 -32.85 -6.20
C ILE A 705 -23.75 -32.42 -7.06
N ASP A 706 -23.21 -33.40 -7.77
CA ASP A 706 -22.13 -33.24 -8.74
C ASP A 706 -22.64 -33.80 -10.09
N GLN A 707 -23.57 -33.05 -10.68
CA GLN A 707 -24.23 -33.38 -11.96
C GLN A 707 -23.96 -32.27 -12.97
N PRO A 708 -24.12 -32.53 -14.28
CA PRO A 708 -23.98 -31.49 -15.30
C PRO A 708 -24.92 -30.31 -15.04
N THR A 709 -24.43 -29.09 -15.28
CA THR A 709 -25.16 -27.85 -14.98
C THR A 709 -26.51 -27.81 -15.69
N SER A 710 -26.58 -28.28 -16.95
CA SER A 710 -27.84 -28.34 -17.70
C SER A 710 -28.90 -29.23 -17.05
N ASP A 711 -28.48 -30.37 -16.51
CA ASP A 711 -29.39 -31.36 -15.91
C ASP A 711 -29.98 -30.82 -14.60
N ILE A 712 -29.12 -30.21 -13.78
CA ILE A 712 -29.55 -29.53 -12.55
C ILE A 712 -30.55 -28.42 -12.88
N TYR A 713 -30.22 -27.57 -13.85
CA TYR A 713 -31.09 -26.46 -14.23
C TYR A 713 -32.44 -26.94 -14.76
N GLN A 714 -32.44 -27.96 -15.63
CA GLN A 714 -33.65 -28.55 -16.20
C GLN A 714 -34.55 -29.20 -15.13
N PHE A 715 -33.97 -29.78 -14.09
CA PHE A 715 -34.71 -30.33 -12.96
C PHE A 715 -35.41 -29.23 -12.14
N LEU A 716 -34.74 -28.10 -11.96
CA LEU A 716 -35.18 -27.02 -11.06
C LEU A 716 -36.11 -26.01 -11.72
N ASN A 717 -35.95 -25.77 -13.01
CA ASN A 717 -36.57 -24.65 -13.71
C ASN A 717 -37.12 -25.05 -15.08
N LYS A 718 -38.19 -24.39 -15.49
CA LYS A 718 -38.85 -24.56 -16.79
C LYS A 718 -38.44 -23.50 -17.81
N ASP A 719 -37.67 -22.50 -17.37
CA ASP A 719 -37.18 -21.44 -18.24
C ASP A 719 -36.15 -22.02 -19.21
N LYS A 720 -36.06 -21.41 -20.41
CA LYS A 720 -35.10 -21.86 -21.41
C LYS A 720 -33.67 -21.61 -20.92
N PHE A 721 -32.78 -22.52 -21.26
CA PHE A 721 -31.32 -22.36 -21.16
C PHE A 721 -30.69 -22.82 -22.48
N LEU A 722 -29.41 -22.53 -22.68
CA LEU A 722 -28.65 -23.00 -23.83
C LEU A 722 -27.40 -23.75 -23.36
N LEU A 723 -27.34 -25.07 -23.63
CA LEU A 723 -26.09 -25.82 -23.58
C LEU A 723 -25.31 -25.55 -24.87
N LEU A 724 -24.14 -24.96 -24.73
CA LEU A 724 -23.33 -24.45 -25.83
C LEU A 724 -22.01 -25.21 -25.92
N ASP A 725 -21.74 -25.80 -27.08
CA ASP A 725 -20.44 -26.34 -27.44
C ASP A 725 -19.52 -25.20 -27.91
N LEU A 726 -18.46 -24.93 -27.15
CA LEU A 726 -17.50 -23.86 -27.42
C LEU A 726 -16.54 -24.18 -28.57
N THR A 727 -16.45 -25.45 -28.98
CA THR A 727 -15.62 -25.91 -30.09
C THR A 727 -16.29 -25.67 -31.45
N ALA A 728 -17.61 -25.48 -31.48
CA ALA A 728 -18.35 -25.19 -32.70
C ALA A 728 -18.03 -23.77 -33.23
N GLU A 729 -17.81 -23.65 -34.53
CA GLU A 729 -17.61 -22.33 -35.18
C GLU A 729 -18.82 -21.39 -35.02
N THR A 730 -20.00 -21.97 -34.83
CA THR A 730 -21.27 -21.23 -34.63
C THR A 730 -21.53 -20.82 -33.18
N ALA A 731 -20.63 -21.15 -32.24
CA ALA A 731 -20.87 -20.97 -30.80
C ALA A 731 -21.22 -19.52 -30.43
N LEU A 732 -20.47 -18.54 -30.95
CA LEU A 732 -20.73 -17.13 -30.68
C LEU A 732 -22.10 -16.68 -31.22
N GLN A 733 -22.48 -17.15 -32.41
CA GLN A 733 -23.77 -16.81 -33.03
C GLN A 733 -24.96 -17.39 -32.24
N GLN A 734 -24.84 -18.63 -31.79
CA GLN A 734 -25.85 -19.28 -30.95
C GLN A 734 -25.99 -18.57 -29.61
N ALA A 735 -24.85 -18.24 -28.96
CA ALA A 735 -24.83 -17.48 -27.72
C ALA A 735 -25.48 -16.10 -27.88
N GLN A 736 -25.17 -15.39 -28.96
CA GLN A 736 -25.76 -14.07 -29.24
C GLN A 736 -27.27 -14.17 -29.47
N SER A 737 -27.73 -15.17 -30.23
CA SER A 737 -29.16 -15.38 -30.46
C SER A 737 -29.92 -15.63 -29.16
N TYR A 738 -29.33 -16.41 -28.25
CA TYR A 738 -29.91 -16.64 -26.93
C TYR A 738 -29.86 -15.39 -26.04
N PHE A 739 -28.75 -14.65 -26.04
CA PHE A 739 -28.62 -13.39 -25.32
C PHE A 739 -29.68 -12.37 -25.76
N ASP A 740 -29.87 -12.21 -27.07
CA ASP A 740 -30.87 -11.31 -27.64
C ASP A 740 -32.29 -11.76 -27.26
N GLN A 741 -32.58 -13.06 -27.31
CA GLN A 741 -33.87 -13.60 -26.88
C GLN A 741 -34.15 -13.29 -25.39
N MET A 742 -33.17 -13.49 -24.51
CA MET A 742 -33.34 -13.23 -23.07
C MET A 742 -33.50 -11.74 -22.76
N THR A 743 -32.75 -10.88 -23.47
CA THR A 743 -32.66 -9.46 -23.12
C THR A 743 -33.67 -8.58 -23.85
N LEU A 744 -33.95 -8.87 -25.12
CA LEU A 744 -34.87 -8.08 -25.95
C LEU A 744 -36.32 -8.59 -25.84
N GLU A 745 -36.53 -9.91 -25.85
CA GLU A 745 -37.89 -10.48 -25.81
C GLU A 745 -38.38 -10.69 -24.37
N GLN A 746 -37.52 -11.25 -23.50
CA GLN A 746 -37.88 -11.55 -22.11
C GLN A 746 -37.48 -10.47 -21.09
N GLN A 747 -36.81 -9.41 -21.55
CA GLN A 747 -36.44 -8.25 -20.73
C GLN A 747 -35.59 -8.60 -19.47
N MET A 748 -34.84 -9.71 -19.54
CA MET A 748 -33.94 -10.14 -18.46
C MET A 748 -32.75 -9.17 -18.34
N GLU A 749 -32.12 -9.12 -17.16
CA GLU A 749 -30.91 -8.31 -16.93
C GLU A 749 -29.79 -8.68 -17.91
N GLY A 750 -29.73 -9.94 -18.30
CA GLY A 750 -28.68 -10.50 -19.12
C GLY A 750 -28.68 -12.02 -19.03
N ILE A 751 -27.49 -12.59 -19.13
CA ILE A 751 -27.27 -14.02 -18.97
C ILE A 751 -26.14 -14.29 -17.96
N VAL A 752 -26.16 -15.51 -17.43
CA VAL A 752 -25.06 -16.10 -16.67
C VAL A 752 -24.52 -17.27 -17.47
N ILE A 753 -23.20 -17.32 -17.64
CA ILE A 753 -22.49 -18.40 -18.32
C ILE A 753 -21.81 -19.24 -17.24
N LYS A 754 -22.07 -20.54 -17.22
CA LYS A 754 -21.49 -21.52 -16.29
C LYS A 754 -20.80 -22.63 -17.09
N PRO A 755 -19.70 -23.22 -16.60
CA PRO A 755 -19.16 -24.43 -17.23
C PRO A 755 -20.15 -25.59 -17.05
N GLU A 756 -20.35 -26.41 -18.09
CA GLU A 756 -21.27 -27.55 -18.00
C GLU A 756 -20.84 -28.53 -16.89
N GLN A 757 -19.53 -28.76 -16.82
CA GLN A 757 -18.86 -29.51 -15.75
C GLN A 757 -17.96 -28.55 -14.97
N HIS A 758 -18.10 -28.52 -13.64
CA HIS A 758 -17.32 -27.61 -12.83
C HIS A 758 -15.81 -27.98 -12.84
N LYS A 759 -14.94 -26.98 -13.02
CA LYS A 759 -13.48 -27.15 -13.05
C LYS A 759 -12.81 -26.28 -11.98
N LYS A 760 -11.87 -26.86 -11.22
CA LYS A 760 -11.13 -26.14 -10.17
C LYS A 760 -10.33 -24.98 -10.74
N ASN A 761 -10.26 -23.86 -10.00
CA ASN A 761 -9.63 -22.59 -10.42
C ASN A 761 -10.26 -21.91 -11.66
N VAL A 762 -11.42 -22.38 -12.14
CA VAL A 762 -12.17 -21.75 -13.24
C VAL A 762 -13.37 -21.00 -12.67
N ALA A 763 -13.78 -19.91 -13.33
CA ALA A 763 -14.94 -19.16 -12.89
C ALA A 763 -16.20 -20.05 -12.86
N PRO A 764 -16.88 -20.17 -11.71
CA PRO A 764 -18.11 -20.95 -11.61
C PRO A 764 -19.24 -20.31 -12.41
N PHE A 765 -19.18 -18.99 -12.58
CA PHE A 765 -20.15 -18.21 -13.34
C PHE A 765 -19.57 -16.86 -13.78
N LEU A 766 -19.88 -16.46 -15.00
CA LEU A 766 -19.67 -15.10 -15.52
C LEU A 766 -21.00 -14.47 -15.91
N LYS A 767 -21.22 -13.21 -15.56
CA LYS A 767 -22.38 -12.44 -16.06
C LYS A 767 -22.03 -11.64 -17.30
N VAL A 768 -22.98 -11.59 -18.22
CA VAL A 768 -23.00 -10.66 -19.35
C VAL A 768 -24.35 -9.93 -19.26
N ARG A 769 -24.32 -8.62 -19.03
CA ARG A 769 -25.52 -7.81 -18.83
C ARG A 769 -25.84 -6.98 -20.06
N ASN A 770 -27.13 -6.77 -20.31
CA ASN A 770 -27.57 -6.00 -21.47
C ASN A 770 -27.34 -4.50 -21.28
N GLU A 771 -27.21 -3.77 -22.39
CA GLU A 771 -26.92 -2.34 -22.37
C GLU A 771 -28.01 -1.52 -21.66
N ALA A 772 -29.29 -1.82 -21.88
CA ALA A 772 -30.38 -1.08 -21.23
C ALA A 772 -30.25 -1.17 -19.70
N TYR A 773 -30.03 -2.36 -19.15
CA TYR A 773 -29.83 -2.58 -17.73
C TYR A 773 -28.61 -1.83 -17.18
N LEU A 774 -27.49 -1.83 -17.91
CA LEU A 774 -26.24 -1.19 -17.47
C LEU A 774 -26.41 0.33 -17.24
N THR A 775 -27.44 0.95 -17.79
CA THR A 775 -27.85 2.34 -17.49
C THR A 775 -28.13 2.56 -16.00
N LEU A 776 -28.70 1.56 -15.31
CA LEU A 776 -28.94 1.59 -13.86
C LEU A 776 -27.62 1.55 -13.07
N ILE A 777 -26.59 0.91 -13.62
CA ILE A 777 -25.32 0.63 -12.92
C ILE A 777 -24.26 1.69 -13.17
N TYR A 778 -24.11 2.14 -14.41
CA TYR A 778 -23.07 3.10 -14.83
C TYR A 778 -23.60 4.54 -14.96
N GLY A 779 -24.91 4.73 -14.77
CA GLY A 779 -25.59 6.02 -14.83
C GLY A 779 -26.21 6.32 -16.20
N TYR A 780 -27.16 7.24 -16.24
CA TYR A 780 -27.99 7.49 -17.42
C TYR A 780 -27.21 7.87 -18.69
N THR A 781 -26.12 8.64 -18.58
CA THR A 781 -25.29 9.04 -19.73
C THR A 781 -24.13 8.11 -20.02
N TYR A 782 -24.08 6.90 -19.45
CA TYR A 782 -22.92 6.01 -19.63
C TYR A 782 -22.67 5.60 -21.09
N ARG A 783 -23.72 5.62 -21.94
CA ARG A 783 -23.65 5.34 -23.38
C ARG A 783 -23.11 6.51 -24.20
N SER A 784 -22.90 7.68 -23.61
CA SER A 784 -22.28 8.80 -24.34
C SER A 784 -20.87 8.40 -24.78
N HIS A 785 -20.53 8.74 -26.02
CA HIS A 785 -19.35 8.20 -26.70
C HIS A 785 -18.06 8.26 -25.86
N GLN A 786 -17.78 9.41 -25.24
CA GLN A 786 -16.58 9.57 -24.43
C GLN A 786 -16.64 8.87 -23.08
N HIS A 787 -17.81 8.85 -22.44
CA HIS A 787 -17.97 8.18 -21.16
C HIS A 787 -17.82 6.67 -21.34
N TYR A 788 -18.50 6.11 -22.34
CA TYR A 788 -18.45 4.69 -22.67
C TYR A 788 -17.01 4.23 -22.98
N GLN A 789 -16.28 4.95 -23.83
CA GLN A 789 -14.88 4.62 -24.14
C GLN A 789 -13.97 4.64 -22.90
N LYS A 790 -14.19 5.59 -21.97
CA LYS A 790 -13.45 5.63 -20.70
C LYS A 790 -13.76 4.40 -19.84
N LEU A 791 -15.03 3.99 -19.78
CA LEU A 791 -15.45 2.80 -19.05
C LEU A 791 -14.84 1.52 -19.63
N VAL A 792 -14.89 1.34 -20.95
CA VAL A 792 -14.28 0.19 -21.65
C VAL A 792 -12.77 0.13 -21.40
N LYS A 793 -12.07 1.26 -21.52
CA LYS A 793 -10.60 1.31 -21.28
C LYS A 793 -10.25 1.02 -19.82
N GLY A 794 -11.06 1.50 -18.88
CA GLY A 794 -10.83 1.41 -17.44
C GLY A 794 -11.32 0.13 -16.77
N LYS A 795 -12.18 -0.68 -17.42
CA LYS A 795 -12.74 -1.89 -16.83
C LYS A 795 -11.65 -2.92 -16.53
N ASN A 796 -11.59 -3.36 -15.28
CA ASN A 796 -10.68 -4.42 -14.82
C ASN A 796 -11.45 -5.41 -13.94
N THR A 797 -11.63 -6.63 -14.44
CA THR A 797 -12.41 -7.68 -13.77
C THR A 797 -11.54 -8.66 -12.99
N SER A 798 -10.20 -8.58 -13.09
CA SER A 798 -9.29 -9.62 -12.59
C SER A 798 -9.31 -9.83 -11.07
N HIS A 799 -9.60 -8.79 -10.29
CA HIS A 799 -9.79 -8.93 -8.85
C HIS A 799 -11.11 -9.62 -8.52
N LYS A 800 -12.20 -9.18 -9.15
CA LYS A 800 -13.55 -9.74 -8.98
C LYS A 800 -13.60 -11.22 -9.40
N LEU A 801 -12.95 -11.56 -10.52
CA LEU A 801 -12.84 -12.92 -11.04
C LEU A 801 -12.14 -13.86 -10.05
N ARG A 802 -10.97 -13.47 -9.54
CA ARG A 802 -10.22 -14.28 -8.56
C ARG A 802 -10.99 -14.48 -7.27
N THR A 803 -11.68 -13.43 -6.79
CA THR A 803 -12.53 -13.52 -5.60
C THR A 803 -13.75 -14.42 -5.84
N SER A 804 -14.41 -14.30 -6.99
CA SER A 804 -15.53 -15.18 -7.40
C SER A 804 -15.16 -16.66 -7.36
N ILE A 805 -14.02 -17.03 -7.97
CA ILE A 805 -13.48 -18.39 -7.93
C ILE A 805 -13.24 -18.82 -6.49
N LYS A 806 -12.59 -17.97 -5.69
CA LYS A 806 -12.17 -18.35 -4.33
C LYS A 806 -13.34 -18.51 -3.36
N GLU A 807 -14.32 -17.63 -3.43
CA GLU A 807 -15.55 -17.72 -2.65
C GLU A 807 -16.31 -19.00 -2.98
N TYR A 808 -16.44 -19.34 -4.27
CA TYR A 808 -17.09 -20.58 -4.68
C TYR A 808 -16.36 -21.81 -4.17
N GLU A 809 -15.02 -21.88 -4.30
CA GLU A 809 -14.24 -22.99 -3.75
C GLU A 809 -14.45 -23.15 -2.24
N LEU A 810 -14.42 -22.05 -1.48
CA LEU A 810 -14.66 -22.08 -0.04
C LEU A 810 -16.10 -22.50 0.30
N ALA A 811 -17.08 -22.05 -0.47
CA ALA A 811 -18.48 -22.43 -0.30
C ALA A 811 -18.71 -23.92 -0.62
N GLN A 812 -18.00 -24.48 -1.61
CA GLN A 812 -18.02 -25.91 -1.91
C GLN A 812 -17.36 -26.75 -0.80
N GLU A 813 -16.26 -26.27 -0.20
CA GLU A 813 -15.67 -26.94 0.98
C GLU A 813 -16.60 -26.87 2.20
N LEU A 814 -17.31 -25.75 2.39
CA LEU A 814 -18.32 -25.61 3.43
C LEU A 814 -19.46 -26.62 3.25
N LEU A 815 -19.93 -26.79 2.01
CA LEU A 815 -21.04 -27.67 1.64
C LEU A 815 -20.74 -29.16 1.96
N LYS A 816 -19.46 -29.54 1.89
CA LYS A 816 -18.98 -30.89 2.20
C LYS A 816 -19.09 -31.28 3.67
N LEU A 817 -19.24 -30.30 4.58
CA LEU A 817 -19.42 -30.60 5.99
C LEU A 817 -20.82 -31.18 6.23
N PRO A 818 -20.94 -32.30 6.96
CA PRO A 818 -22.23 -32.85 7.32
C PRO A 818 -22.95 -31.93 8.31
N THR A 819 -24.28 -31.93 8.32
CA THR A 819 -25.09 -31.08 9.20
C THR A 819 -24.77 -31.25 10.69
N THR A 820 -24.36 -32.46 11.09
CA THR A 820 -23.94 -32.79 12.46
C THR A 820 -22.66 -32.07 12.90
N GLN A 821 -21.86 -31.55 11.96
CA GLN A 821 -20.61 -30.85 12.20
C GLN A 821 -20.75 -29.32 12.22
N LEU A 822 -21.95 -28.78 12.00
CA LEU A 822 -22.22 -27.34 11.95
C LEU A 822 -22.45 -26.75 13.35
N SER A 823 -21.40 -26.77 14.18
CA SER A 823 -21.46 -26.31 15.57
C SER A 823 -20.36 -25.32 15.90
N THR A 824 -20.52 -24.60 17.02
CA THR A 824 -19.49 -23.72 17.59
C THR A 824 -18.28 -24.47 18.14
N GLU A 825 -18.34 -25.80 18.21
CA GLU A 825 -17.25 -26.64 18.70
C GLU A 825 -16.34 -27.13 17.55
N ASN A 826 -16.78 -26.99 16.30
CA ASN A 826 -16.01 -27.41 15.14
C ASN A 826 -15.16 -26.26 14.57
N ASN A 827 -13.90 -26.20 14.97
CA ASN A 827 -12.96 -25.19 14.47
C ASN A 827 -12.83 -25.16 12.94
N ASN A 828 -12.89 -26.32 12.26
CA ASN A 828 -12.80 -26.34 10.80
C ASN A 828 -13.99 -25.62 10.14
N TYR A 829 -15.20 -25.79 10.68
CA TYR A 829 -16.39 -25.06 10.22
C TYR A 829 -16.26 -23.55 10.45
N LEU A 830 -15.81 -23.16 11.64
CA LEU A 830 -15.60 -21.76 11.99
C LEU A 830 -14.53 -21.11 11.11
N ASP A 831 -13.43 -21.80 10.84
CA ASP A 831 -12.34 -21.32 9.99
C ASP A 831 -12.79 -21.17 8.53
N LEU A 832 -13.55 -22.13 8.00
CA LEU A 832 -14.13 -22.03 6.65
C LEU A 832 -15.07 -20.83 6.52
N LEU A 833 -15.97 -20.63 7.50
CA LEU A 833 -16.86 -19.46 7.52
C LEU A 833 -16.07 -18.15 7.64
N ALA A 834 -15.04 -18.09 8.51
CA ALA A 834 -14.20 -16.91 8.67
C ALA A 834 -13.49 -16.55 7.36
N ASN A 835 -12.95 -17.56 6.66
CA ASN A 835 -12.26 -17.36 5.39
C ASN A 835 -13.21 -16.90 4.29
N LEU A 836 -14.42 -17.47 4.25
CA LEU A 836 -15.45 -17.05 3.29
C LEU A 836 -15.88 -15.60 3.53
N LEU A 837 -16.13 -15.23 4.79
CA LEU A 837 -16.44 -13.84 5.17
C LEU A 837 -15.31 -12.87 4.80
N PHE A 838 -14.05 -13.26 5.04
CA PHE A 838 -12.89 -12.46 4.68
C PHE A 838 -12.76 -12.23 3.18
N GLU A 839 -12.99 -13.27 2.35
CA GLU A 839 -12.99 -13.10 0.89
C GLU A 839 -14.11 -12.17 0.42
N MET A 840 -15.33 -12.34 0.97
CA MET A 840 -16.47 -11.48 0.66
C MET A 840 -16.24 -10.02 1.04
N ASP A 841 -15.55 -9.75 2.16
CA ASP A 841 -15.29 -8.38 2.62
C ASP A 841 -14.24 -7.66 1.74
N LYS A 842 -13.41 -8.39 0.97
CA LYS A 842 -12.53 -7.77 -0.04
C LYS A 842 -13.32 -7.05 -1.14
N GLU A 843 -14.55 -7.48 -1.41
CA GLU A 843 -15.40 -6.88 -2.43
C GLU A 843 -15.65 -5.40 -2.20
N VAL A 844 -15.59 -4.91 -0.95
CA VAL A 844 -15.75 -3.49 -0.60
C VAL A 844 -14.69 -2.61 -1.25
N SER A 845 -13.51 -3.16 -1.54
CA SER A 845 -12.41 -2.45 -2.18
C SER A 845 -12.46 -2.46 -3.71
N PHE A 846 -13.39 -3.22 -4.30
CA PHE A 846 -13.52 -3.36 -5.75
C PHE A 846 -14.51 -2.34 -6.31
N ASP A 847 -14.52 -2.19 -7.63
CA ASP A 847 -15.53 -1.39 -8.32
C ASP A 847 -16.92 -2.04 -8.11
N PRO A 848 -17.87 -1.36 -7.43
CA PRO A 848 -19.18 -1.92 -7.10
C PRO A 848 -20.07 -2.16 -8.33
N ARG A 849 -19.70 -1.60 -9.49
CA ARG A 849 -20.41 -1.77 -10.75
C ARG A 849 -20.12 -3.13 -11.39
N LEU A 850 -19.08 -3.83 -10.93
CA LEU A 850 -18.62 -5.10 -11.51
C LEU A 850 -19.57 -6.25 -11.22
#